data_AF-A0A6P4DCZ7-F1
#
_entry.id   AF-A0A6P4DCZ7-F1
#
_cell.length_a   1.000
_cell.length_b   1.000
_cell.length_c   1.000
_cell.angle_alpha   90.00
_cell.angle_beta   90.00
_cell.angle_gamma   90.00
#
_symmetry.space_group_name_H-M   'P 1'
#
loop_
_entity.id
_entity.type
_entity.pdbx_description
1 polymer ?
#
loop_
_entity_poly.entity_id
_entity_poly.type
_entity_poly.pdbx_seq_one_letter_code
_entity_poly.pdbx_strand_id
1 'polypeptide(L)'
;MTGESPLILRSKRLFQQFLVDAYTMVESKRLKFFRCKQPQLRVDKYKCLHESLINGDVDAARLGKRIILPSTFIGGPRYAGYPSYFITMTYNPEWDEIRREVTSIGLKAEDRPDILCRIFKIKLDGLIDDLKEGKIFGKILGYVCTIEFQKRGLPHAHILLFMSNEFKPQTPDDIDKHITAEIPDENERPNLHRAVQNYMVHGPCGPYNKNSPCMKNGSCSKFYPKEFRQRTLIDEAGFPKYRRTDNGRTVKKRECVLDIKFIVPYNPELLLKFGCHINVEYTCQTSSTKYLFKYVHKDNDRVTTTLYNTGDLSEATQVVDEIRNYYDCRYISACEAVWRLFGYEIQEKEPFVIRLPFHLEDEQHVVYGETSNVNDIVERAISHKSMFLGWMAANMSYPYARSLTYAEFPTKFVWKDDSSKWFPRKKGFAIGRLTHVPAANTEEYYQRLLLNTQRGCTSFQDIRTVEGTIYATYRDACFALGLLQDDKEFIDAIKEASSWASGSYVRRLFVILLTSNNISRPEHVWDRCWHELSDDILYRQRAVMNMSELTMSDDEIKQLCLMDIDKTLYSYGKTLKDYPSMPLATEVDNSLLTERVIREELNFNRDDLKKNASDMLAIATPEQRYAFDKIVTAVYCDEGGFFSVYGHGGTGKTFL
;
A
#
# COMPACT_ATOMS: atom_id res chain seq x y z
N MET A 1 20.95 28.88 -38.31
CA MET A 1 19.69 28.40 -38.91
C MET A 1 18.70 29.56 -38.93
N THR A 2 18.61 30.27 -40.05
CA THR A 2 17.85 31.53 -40.21
C THR A 2 16.89 31.45 -41.41
N GLY A 3 16.20 30.31 -41.55
CA GLY A 3 15.33 30.05 -42.72
C GLY A 3 14.06 29.26 -42.44
N GLU A 4 13.81 28.81 -41.20
CA GLU A 4 12.51 28.21 -40.87
C GLU A 4 11.52 29.32 -40.50
N SER A 5 10.43 29.40 -41.25
CA SER A 5 9.40 30.41 -41.02
C SER A 5 8.82 30.26 -39.60
N PRO A 6 8.78 31.34 -38.78
CA PRO A 6 8.22 31.30 -37.43
C PRO A 6 6.69 31.14 -37.40
N LEU A 7 6.08 30.82 -38.55
CA LEU A 7 4.63 30.64 -38.72
C LEU A 7 4.06 29.65 -37.70
N ILE A 8 4.70 28.49 -37.52
CA ILE A 8 4.18 27.49 -36.58
C ILE A 8 4.21 28.03 -35.15
N LEU A 9 5.31 28.66 -34.71
CA LEU A 9 5.44 29.25 -33.37
C LEU A 9 4.48 30.41 -33.09
N ARG A 10 3.91 31.03 -34.14
CA ARG A 10 2.96 32.15 -34.05
C ARG A 10 1.50 31.73 -34.28
N SER A 11 1.27 30.45 -34.55
CA SER A 11 -0.04 29.92 -34.96
C SER A 11 -0.98 29.56 -33.79
N LYS A 12 -0.65 29.99 -32.55
CA LYS A 12 -1.48 29.86 -31.34
C LYS A 12 -1.89 28.41 -31.07
N ARG A 13 -3.17 28.06 -31.25
CA ARG A 13 -3.69 26.71 -31.03
C ARG A 13 -3.05 25.66 -31.94
N LEU A 14 -2.69 26.02 -33.18
CA LEU A 14 -2.03 25.09 -34.09
C LEU A 14 -0.62 24.72 -33.57
N PHE A 15 0.08 25.66 -32.95
CA PHE A 15 1.35 25.37 -32.27
C PHE A 15 1.17 24.41 -31.10
N GLN A 16 0.16 24.65 -30.26
CA GLN A 16 -0.15 23.77 -29.12
C GLN A 16 -0.49 22.35 -29.59
N GLN A 17 -1.28 22.22 -30.65
CA GLN A 17 -1.61 20.94 -31.26
C GLN A 17 -0.36 20.23 -31.79
N PHE A 18 0.49 20.94 -32.54
CA PHE A 18 1.76 20.41 -33.04
C PHE A 18 2.65 19.85 -31.91
N LEU A 19 2.73 20.55 -30.78
CA LEU A 19 3.51 20.10 -29.61
C LEU A 19 2.93 18.82 -28.98
N VAL A 20 1.61 18.75 -28.83
CA VAL A 20 0.93 17.56 -28.30
C VAL A 20 1.12 16.38 -29.25
N ASP A 21 0.96 16.57 -30.55
CA ASP A 21 1.17 15.54 -31.57
C ASP A 21 2.63 15.05 -31.58
N ALA A 22 3.60 15.97 -31.49
CA ALA A 22 5.01 15.61 -31.40
C ALA A 22 5.32 14.76 -30.15
N TYR A 23 4.79 15.15 -28.99
CA TYR A 23 4.99 14.36 -27.76
C TYR A 23 4.28 13.00 -27.82
N THR A 24 3.04 12.95 -28.32
CA THR A 24 2.32 11.67 -28.44
C THR A 24 3.03 10.71 -29.39
N MET A 25 3.68 11.21 -30.45
CA MET A 25 4.55 10.39 -31.31
C MET A 25 5.78 9.84 -30.57
N VAL A 26 6.46 10.67 -29.77
CA VAL A 26 7.61 10.24 -28.95
C VAL A 26 7.19 9.18 -27.94
N GLU A 27 6.12 9.45 -27.20
CA GLU A 27 5.58 8.55 -26.19
C GLU A 27 5.08 7.25 -26.82
N SER A 28 4.42 7.33 -27.97
CA SER A 28 3.97 6.16 -28.72
C SER A 28 5.14 5.29 -29.19
N LYS A 29 6.24 5.89 -29.67
CA LYS A 29 7.46 5.13 -29.98
C LYS A 29 8.07 4.47 -28.75
N ARG A 30 8.10 5.16 -27.61
CA ARG A 30 8.61 4.62 -26.34
C ARG A 30 7.78 3.43 -25.84
N LEU A 31 6.45 3.54 -25.88
CA LEU A 31 5.55 2.45 -25.52
C LEU A 31 5.60 1.31 -26.53
N LYS A 32 5.70 1.61 -27.83
CA LYS A 32 5.91 0.61 -28.87
C LYS A 32 7.21 -0.14 -28.66
N PHE A 33 8.28 0.53 -28.24
CA PHE A 33 9.52 -0.14 -27.82
C PHE A 33 9.23 -1.15 -26.71
N PHE A 34 8.55 -0.75 -25.63
CA PHE A 34 8.20 -1.67 -24.56
C PHE A 34 7.31 -2.83 -25.05
N ARG A 35 6.28 -2.55 -25.85
CA ARG A 35 5.37 -3.55 -26.42
C ARG A 35 6.08 -4.54 -27.34
N CYS A 36 6.95 -4.08 -28.22
CA CYS A 36 7.73 -4.95 -29.12
C CYS A 36 8.85 -5.71 -28.39
N LYS A 37 9.28 -5.23 -27.22
CA LYS A 37 10.25 -5.91 -26.35
C LYS A 37 9.60 -6.84 -25.33
N GLN A 38 8.27 -6.87 -25.20
CA GLN A 38 7.55 -7.77 -24.28
C GLN A 38 7.94 -9.26 -24.42
N PRO A 39 8.09 -9.83 -25.63
CA PRO A 39 8.56 -11.22 -25.78
C PRO A 39 10.00 -11.46 -25.29
N GLN A 40 10.77 -10.40 -25.03
CA GLN A 40 12.15 -10.41 -24.52
C GLN A 40 12.23 -10.13 -22.99
N LEU A 41 11.08 -9.96 -22.32
CA LEU A 41 10.97 -9.50 -20.92
C LEU A 41 10.09 -10.44 -20.08
N ARG A 42 10.39 -11.74 -20.10
CA ARG A 42 9.85 -12.71 -19.13
C ARG A 42 10.71 -12.71 -17.87
N VAL A 43 10.08 -12.89 -16.71
CA VAL A 43 10.79 -13.08 -15.44
C VAL A 43 10.31 -14.33 -14.73
N ASP A 44 11.29 -15.12 -14.29
CA ASP A 44 11.08 -16.25 -13.38
C ASP A 44 12.16 -16.24 -12.28
N LYS A 45 11.94 -17.01 -11.21
CA LYS A 45 12.95 -17.25 -10.17
C LYS A 45 14.01 -18.21 -10.72
N TYR A 46 15.28 -17.96 -10.42
CA TYR A 46 16.39 -18.82 -10.84
C TYR A 46 16.20 -20.28 -10.38
N LYS A 47 15.78 -20.51 -9.14
CA LYS A 47 15.44 -21.83 -8.62
C LYS A 47 14.44 -22.58 -9.52
N CYS A 48 13.36 -21.92 -9.96
CA CYS A 48 12.37 -22.52 -10.84
C CYS A 48 12.97 -22.88 -12.21
N LEU A 49 13.81 -22.01 -12.78
CA LEU A 49 14.50 -22.29 -14.06
C LEU A 49 15.51 -23.44 -13.93
N HIS A 50 16.23 -23.51 -12.81
CA HIS A 50 17.21 -24.57 -12.54
C HIS A 50 16.53 -25.92 -12.28
N GLU A 51 15.42 -25.94 -11.54
CA GLU A 51 14.59 -27.14 -11.33
C GLU A 51 13.95 -27.62 -12.64
N SER A 52 13.43 -26.71 -13.48
CA SER A 52 12.94 -27.06 -14.82
C SER A 52 14.02 -27.67 -15.71
N LEU A 53 15.26 -27.17 -15.63
CA LEU A 53 16.40 -27.73 -16.35
C LEU A 53 16.73 -29.17 -15.88
N ILE A 54 16.73 -29.41 -14.57
CA ILE A 54 16.95 -30.75 -13.98
C ILE A 54 15.82 -31.71 -14.38
N ASN A 55 14.58 -31.22 -14.45
CA ASN A 55 13.39 -32.00 -14.79
C ASN A 55 13.19 -32.19 -16.31
N GLY A 56 14.07 -31.64 -17.16
CA GLY A 56 14.07 -31.83 -18.61
C GLY A 56 13.07 -30.96 -19.39
N ASP A 57 12.51 -29.92 -18.78
CA ASP A 57 11.55 -29.01 -19.42
C ASP A 57 12.30 -27.81 -20.06
N VAL A 58 12.42 -27.82 -21.40
CA VAL A 58 13.31 -26.93 -22.16
C VAL A 58 12.60 -25.72 -22.79
N ASP A 59 11.28 -25.62 -22.64
CA ASP A 59 10.48 -24.59 -23.32
C ASP A 59 10.31 -23.30 -22.48
N ALA A 60 11.19 -22.33 -22.74
CA ALA A 60 11.16 -21.01 -22.12
C ALA A 60 9.85 -20.21 -22.40
N ALA A 61 9.05 -20.59 -23.40
CA ALA A 61 7.78 -19.93 -23.72
C ALA A 61 6.66 -20.28 -22.72
N ARG A 62 6.77 -21.42 -22.03
CA ARG A 62 5.79 -21.87 -21.00
C ARG A 62 6.15 -21.42 -19.58
N LEU A 63 7.40 -20.99 -19.37
CA LEU A 63 7.94 -20.57 -18.07
C LEU A 63 7.89 -19.04 -17.89
N GLY A 64 7.74 -18.57 -16.65
CA GLY A 64 7.82 -17.16 -16.26
C GLY A 64 6.56 -16.31 -16.46
N LYS A 65 6.46 -15.21 -15.70
CA LYS A 65 5.40 -14.20 -15.83
C LYS A 65 5.84 -13.07 -16.78
N ARG A 66 4.91 -12.55 -17.58
CA ARG A 66 5.13 -11.38 -18.46
C ARG A 66 5.15 -10.10 -17.62
N ILE A 67 6.14 -9.23 -17.83
CA ILE A 67 6.23 -7.92 -17.17
C ILE A 67 5.59 -6.85 -18.04
N ILE A 68 4.47 -6.28 -17.60
CA ILE A 68 3.71 -5.31 -18.39
C ILE A 68 4.29 -3.88 -18.26
N LEU A 69 4.89 -3.51 -17.12
CA LEU A 69 5.66 -2.26 -16.92
C LEU A 69 6.89 -2.47 -15.99
N PRO A 70 8.06 -1.86 -16.28
CA PRO A 70 9.25 -1.99 -15.44
C PRO A 70 9.12 -1.19 -14.13
N SER A 71 9.78 -1.67 -13.08
CA SER A 71 9.82 -1.02 -11.75
C SER A 71 10.47 0.38 -11.74
N THR A 72 11.11 0.77 -12.85
CA THR A 72 11.68 2.10 -13.11
C THR A 72 10.63 3.12 -13.56
N PHE A 73 9.36 2.74 -13.69
CA PHE A 73 8.27 3.67 -13.98
C PHE A 73 8.04 4.62 -12.81
N ILE A 74 8.10 5.93 -13.09
CA ILE A 74 7.98 7.01 -12.09
C ILE A 74 6.52 7.08 -11.59
N GLY A 75 6.30 7.00 -10.27
CA GLY A 75 4.95 7.03 -9.65
C GLY A 75 4.70 6.01 -8.51
N GLY A 76 5.67 5.16 -8.15
CA GLY A 76 5.49 4.13 -7.11
C GLY A 76 5.55 4.63 -5.65
N PRO A 77 4.82 3.99 -4.70
CA PRO A 77 4.73 4.46 -3.33
C PRO A 77 5.98 4.09 -2.51
N ARG A 78 6.51 5.07 -1.77
CA ARG A 78 7.04 5.00 -0.38
C ARG A 78 8.30 5.87 -0.20
N TYR A 79 8.16 6.92 0.59
CA TYR A 79 9.25 7.64 1.26
C TYR A 79 9.06 7.51 2.78
N ALA A 80 10.17 7.51 3.52
CA ALA A 80 10.18 7.43 4.98
C ALA A 80 10.67 8.77 5.56
N GLY A 81 9.80 9.41 6.33
CA GLY A 81 10.03 10.69 7.01
C GLY A 81 8.81 11.61 6.90
N TYR A 82 8.54 12.39 7.95
CA TYR A 82 7.52 13.44 7.89
C TYR A 82 8.16 14.72 7.36
N PRO A 83 7.68 15.28 6.23
CA PRO A 83 8.15 16.59 5.79
C PRO A 83 7.80 17.63 6.86
N SER A 84 8.56 18.72 6.90
CA SER A 84 8.30 19.85 7.80
C SER A 84 7.46 20.93 7.12
N TYR A 85 7.63 21.08 5.80
CA TYR A 85 6.85 22.02 5.00
C TYR A 85 6.30 21.35 3.74
N PHE A 86 5.13 21.82 3.33
CA PHE A 86 4.55 21.59 2.02
C PHE A 86 4.42 22.94 1.30
N ILE A 87 5.19 23.09 0.24
CA ILE A 87 5.23 24.31 -0.56
C ILE A 87 4.60 24.00 -1.91
N THR A 88 3.71 24.87 -2.38
CA THR A 88 3.23 24.80 -3.76
C THR A 88 3.56 26.07 -4.50
N MET A 89 3.98 25.95 -5.76
CA MET A 89 4.29 27.09 -6.62
C MET A 89 3.43 26.99 -7.87
N THR A 90 2.65 28.04 -8.14
CA THR A 90 1.84 28.12 -9.35
C THR A 90 2.44 29.13 -10.31
N TYR A 91 2.53 28.73 -11.57
CA TYR A 91 2.88 29.59 -12.69
C TYR A 91 2.17 30.96 -12.67
N ASN A 92 2.91 32.03 -13.03
CA ASN A 92 2.38 33.38 -13.21
C ASN A 92 2.56 33.84 -14.68
N PRO A 93 1.47 34.09 -15.43
CA PRO A 93 1.54 34.62 -16.80
C PRO A 93 2.01 36.06 -16.90
N GLU A 94 1.99 36.82 -15.80
CA GLU A 94 2.39 38.21 -15.74
C GLU A 94 3.88 38.42 -15.44
N TRP A 95 4.69 37.36 -15.44
CA TRP A 95 6.14 37.52 -15.34
C TRP A 95 6.67 38.34 -16.52
N ASP A 96 7.53 39.31 -16.22
CA ASP A 96 8.04 40.27 -17.20
C ASP A 96 8.79 39.58 -18.34
N GLU A 97 9.49 38.48 -18.04
CA GLU A 97 10.18 37.66 -19.02
C GLU A 97 9.21 37.06 -20.05
N ILE A 98 8.02 36.66 -19.64
CA ILE A 98 6.99 36.13 -20.54
C ILE A 98 6.38 37.26 -21.37
N ARG A 99 5.95 38.33 -20.70
CA ARG A 99 5.29 39.47 -21.35
C ARG A 99 6.18 40.08 -22.42
N ARG A 100 7.46 40.28 -22.13
CA ARG A 100 8.43 40.81 -23.10
C ARG A 100 8.50 39.97 -24.38
N GLU A 101 8.49 38.65 -24.25
CA GLU A 101 8.60 37.74 -25.40
C GLU A 101 7.29 37.61 -26.20
N VAL A 102 6.13 37.58 -25.55
CA VAL A 102 4.85 37.35 -26.24
C VAL A 102 4.20 38.64 -26.76
N THR A 103 4.37 39.76 -26.05
CA THR A 103 3.75 41.04 -26.43
C THR A 103 4.35 41.60 -27.72
N SER A 104 5.66 41.47 -27.92
CA SER A 104 6.35 41.95 -29.13
C SER A 104 5.86 41.30 -30.42
N ILE A 105 5.24 40.11 -30.32
CA ILE A 105 4.72 39.32 -31.45
C ILE A 105 3.18 39.19 -31.43
N GLY A 106 2.49 39.95 -30.58
CA GLY A 106 1.03 39.97 -30.51
C GLY A 106 0.38 38.67 -30.00
N LEU A 107 1.11 37.89 -29.20
CA LEU A 107 0.64 36.63 -28.61
C LEU A 107 0.32 36.79 -27.12
N LYS A 108 -0.48 35.88 -26.58
CA LYS A 108 -0.67 35.72 -25.14
C LYS A 108 0.31 34.68 -24.58
N ALA A 109 0.54 34.72 -23.28
CA ALA A 109 1.38 33.73 -22.59
C ALA A 109 0.92 32.28 -22.84
N GLU A 110 -0.40 32.06 -22.86
CA GLU A 110 -1.01 30.75 -23.15
C GLU A 110 -0.68 30.24 -24.57
N ASP A 111 -0.42 31.13 -25.54
CA ASP A 111 -0.10 30.75 -26.92
C ASP A 111 1.34 30.20 -27.06
N ARG A 112 2.21 30.39 -26.06
CA ARG A 112 3.62 29.99 -26.06
C ARG A 112 3.97 29.09 -24.87
N PRO A 113 3.44 27.85 -24.82
CA PRO A 113 3.70 26.91 -23.72
C PRO A 113 5.19 26.54 -23.60
N ASP A 114 5.96 26.63 -24.68
CA ASP A 114 7.42 26.42 -24.72
C ASP A 114 8.18 27.46 -23.87
N ILE A 115 7.85 28.73 -24.00
CA ILE A 115 8.42 29.83 -23.19
C ILE A 115 7.94 29.71 -21.75
N LEU A 116 6.65 29.42 -21.58
CA LEU A 116 5.99 29.26 -20.29
C LEU A 116 6.71 28.22 -19.43
N CYS A 117 6.87 26.99 -19.95
CA CYS A 117 7.52 25.90 -19.23
C CYS A 117 8.99 26.19 -18.92
N ARG A 118 9.71 26.86 -19.83
CA ARG A 118 11.11 27.26 -19.59
C ARG A 118 11.23 28.25 -18.43
N ILE A 119 10.43 29.31 -18.45
CA ILE A 119 10.49 30.33 -17.39
C ILE A 119 10.03 29.74 -16.06
N PHE A 120 8.99 28.90 -16.07
CA PHE A 120 8.58 28.19 -14.85
C PHE A 120 9.70 27.29 -14.30
N LYS A 121 10.37 26.50 -15.14
CA LYS A 121 11.49 25.65 -14.71
C LYS A 121 12.65 26.48 -14.13
N ILE A 122 13.03 27.59 -14.77
CA ILE A 122 14.09 28.48 -14.27
C ILE A 122 13.73 29.03 -12.88
N LYS A 123 12.48 29.50 -12.69
CA LYS A 123 12.04 30.05 -11.41
C LYS A 123 11.91 28.95 -10.34
N LEU A 124 11.44 27.76 -10.73
CA LEU A 124 11.37 26.61 -9.83
C LEU A 124 12.76 26.16 -9.38
N ASP A 125 13.75 26.12 -10.28
CA ASP A 125 15.12 25.75 -9.96
C ASP A 125 15.74 26.77 -9.00
N GLY A 126 15.52 28.07 -9.25
CA GLY A 126 15.90 29.11 -8.31
C GLY A 126 15.23 28.98 -6.94
N LEU A 127 13.96 28.55 -6.89
CA LEU A 127 13.27 28.26 -5.62
C LEU A 127 13.93 27.09 -4.90
N ILE A 128 14.22 25.98 -5.60
CA ILE A 128 14.90 24.82 -5.00
C ILE A 128 16.29 25.20 -4.49
N ASP A 129 17.04 26.00 -5.24
CA ASP A 129 18.36 26.47 -4.82
C ASP A 129 18.28 27.31 -3.54
N ASP A 130 17.33 28.25 -3.44
CA ASP A 130 17.11 29.04 -2.22
C ASP A 130 16.74 28.19 -1.00
N LEU A 131 15.93 27.15 -1.21
CA LEU A 131 15.58 26.19 -0.15
C LEU A 131 16.82 25.39 0.30
N LYS A 132 17.69 25.03 -0.64
CA LYS A 132 18.94 24.29 -0.36
C LYS A 132 20.01 25.14 0.31
N GLU A 133 20.12 26.42 -0.04
CA GLU A 133 21.00 27.37 0.64
C GLU A 133 20.67 27.50 2.13
N GLY A 134 19.40 27.23 2.50
CA GLY A 134 18.96 27.17 3.88
C GLY A 134 18.87 28.53 4.56
N LYS A 135 18.89 29.64 3.82
CA LYS A 135 18.76 31.00 4.37
C LYS A 135 17.34 31.31 4.86
N ILE A 136 16.33 30.72 4.23
CA ILE A 136 14.91 31.03 4.48
C ILE A 136 14.34 30.18 5.62
N PHE A 137 14.56 28.86 5.56
CA PHE A 137 14.03 27.91 6.54
C PHE A 137 15.10 27.29 7.45
N GLY A 138 16.39 27.41 7.11
CA GLY A 138 17.47 26.67 7.75
C GLY A 138 17.91 25.44 6.95
N LYS A 139 18.80 24.63 7.54
CA LYS A 139 19.41 23.49 6.87
C LYS A 139 18.39 22.37 6.58
N ILE A 140 18.29 21.97 5.31
CA ILE A 140 17.44 20.86 4.87
C ILE A 140 18.21 19.54 4.84
N LEU A 141 17.52 18.43 5.11
CA LEU A 141 17.99 17.06 4.88
C LEU A 141 17.67 16.59 3.46
N GLY A 142 16.64 17.16 2.85
CA GLY A 142 16.21 16.81 1.50
C GLY A 142 14.90 17.46 1.08
N TYR A 143 14.54 17.25 -0.17
CA TYR A 143 13.26 17.67 -0.75
C TYR A 143 12.72 16.65 -1.75
N VAL A 144 11.41 16.69 -1.99
CA VAL A 144 10.76 16.03 -3.12
C VAL A 144 9.94 17.09 -3.85
N CYS A 145 10.20 17.30 -5.13
CA CYS A 145 9.43 18.16 -6.00
C CYS A 145 8.67 17.30 -7.01
N THR A 146 7.37 17.56 -7.20
CA THR A 146 6.56 16.92 -8.22
C THR A 146 5.79 17.98 -9.01
N ILE A 147 5.81 17.85 -10.34
CA ILE A 147 5.15 18.75 -11.27
C ILE A 147 3.79 18.17 -11.65
N GLU A 148 2.76 18.97 -11.45
CA GLU A 148 1.40 18.71 -11.89
C GLU A 148 0.99 19.78 -12.91
N PHE A 149 0.22 19.40 -13.94
CA PHE A 149 -0.34 20.35 -14.89
C PHE A 149 -1.81 20.62 -14.52
N GLN A 150 -2.07 21.65 -13.72
CA GLN A 150 -3.40 21.96 -13.21
C GLN A 150 -4.26 22.72 -14.25
N LYS A 151 -5.59 22.47 -14.22
CA LYS A 151 -6.61 23.13 -15.08
C LYS A 151 -6.21 23.14 -16.55
N ARG A 152 -6.14 24.30 -17.22
CA ARG A 152 -5.82 24.47 -18.65
C ARG A 152 -4.40 24.00 -19.04
N GLY A 153 -3.77 23.13 -18.25
CA GLY A 153 -2.45 22.57 -18.47
C GLY A 153 -1.31 23.38 -17.86
N LEU A 154 -1.55 24.28 -16.91
CA LEU A 154 -0.47 25.13 -16.40
C LEU A 154 0.41 24.36 -15.40
N PRO A 155 1.74 24.49 -15.48
CA PRO A 155 2.63 23.80 -14.55
C PRO A 155 2.47 24.35 -13.14
N HIS A 156 2.46 23.42 -12.19
CA HIS A 156 2.32 23.66 -10.77
C HIS A 156 3.22 22.68 -10.04
N ALA A 157 4.03 23.18 -9.11
CA ALA A 157 4.96 22.36 -8.36
C ALA A 157 4.41 22.08 -6.96
N HIS A 158 4.50 20.83 -6.53
CA HIS A 158 4.31 20.37 -5.16
C HIS A 158 5.67 20.01 -4.58
N ILE A 159 6.07 20.67 -3.50
CA ILE A 159 7.40 20.53 -2.90
C ILE A 159 7.22 20.10 -1.44
N LEU A 160 7.76 18.94 -1.09
CA LEU A 160 7.93 18.50 0.29
C LEU A 160 9.34 18.82 0.76
N LEU A 161 9.47 19.52 1.88
CA LEU A 161 10.75 19.91 2.45
C LEU A 161 11.01 19.17 3.77
N PHE A 162 12.17 18.53 3.88
CA PHE A 162 12.59 17.80 5.07
C PHE A 162 13.69 18.60 5.78
N MET A 163 13.37 19.22 6.92
CA MET A 163 14.34 20.03 7.68
C MET A 163 15.20 19.14 8.57
N SER A 164 16.42 19.59 8.85
CA SER A 164 17.24 18.99 9.92
C SER A 164 16.63 19.28 11.30
N ASN A 165 16.86 18.40 12.26
CA ASN A 165 16.20 18.48 13.58
C ASN A 165 16.42 19.83 14.29
N GLU A 166 17.59 20.44 14.12
CA GLU A 166 17.94 21.75 14.69
C GLU A 166 17.09 22.90 14.15
N PHE A 167 16.67 22.82 12.88
CA PHE A 167 15.93 23.88 12.18
C PHE A 167 14.45 23.52 11.98
N LYS A 168 14.01 22.38 12.49
CA LYS A 168 12.62 21.96 12.39
C LYS A 168 11.78 22.76 13.40
N PRO A 169 10.69 23.45 12.98
CA PRO A 169 9.82 24.17 13.89
C PRO A 169 9.27 23.25 14.98
N GLN A 170 9.38 23.66 16.25
CA GLN A 170 8.86 22.91 17.40
C GLN A 170 7.65 23.60 18.03
N THR A 171 7.52 24.91 17.85
CA THR A 171 6.47 25.73 18.46
C THR A 171 5.66 26.49 17.41
N PRO A 172 4.42 26.93 17.73
CA PRO A 172 3.67 27.83 16.85
C PRO A 172 4.41 29.13 16.52
N ASP A 173 5.23 29.65 17.43
CA ASP A 173 6.03 30.84 17.20
C ASP A 173 7.14 30.59 16.17
N ASP A 174 7.72 29.38 16.16
CA ASP A 174 8.66 28.99 15.10
C ASP A 174 7.96 28.89 13.73
N ILE A 175 6.71 28.44 13.69
CA ILE A 175 5.91 28.43 12.46
C ILE A 175 5.66 29.87 11.98
N ASP A 176 5.26 30.77 12.88
CA ASP A 176 4.96 32.17 12.58
C ASP A 176 6.18 32.97 12.07
N LYS A 177 7.41 32.54 12.38
CA LYS A 177 8.64 33.11 11.80
C LYS A 177 8.75 32.87 10.29
N HIS A 178 8.20 31.77 9.79
CA HIS A 178 8.36 31.34 8.40
C HIS A 178 7.07 31.46 7.58
N ILE A 179 5.90 31.34 8.21
CA ILE A 179 4.60 31.30 7.56
C ILE A 179 3.70 32.36 8.17
N THR A 180 3.07 33.16 7.32
CA THR A 180 2.02 34.10 7.72
C THR A 180 0.80 33.96 6.83
N ALA A 181 -0.37 34.29 7.37
CA ALA A 181 -1.61 34.43 6.62
C ALA A 181 -2.19 35.85 6.75
N GLU A 182 -1.33 36.84 7.02
CA GLU A 182 -1.72 38.23 7.27
C GLU A 182 -1.67 39.12 6.03
N ILE A 183 -2.45 40.19 6.06
CA ILE A 183 -2.37 41.31 5.11
C ILE A 183 -1.33 42.31 5.68
N PRO A 184 -0.19 42.51 5.01
CA PRO A 184 0.81 43.50 5.41
C PRO A 184 0.22 44.91 5.38
N ASP A 185 0.77 45.81 6.19
CA ASP A 185 0.40 47.22 6.11
C ASP A 185 0.80 47.81 4.75
N GLU A 186 -0.12 48.53 4.11
CA GLU A 186 0.12 49.11 2.79
C GLU A 186 1.17 50.24 2.84
N ASN A 187 1.25 50.97 3.95
CA ASN A 187 2.19 52.07 4.12
C ASN A 187 3.58 51.56 4.52
N GLU A 188 3.65 50.54 5.39
CA GLU A 188 4.94 50.01 5.85
C GLU A 188 5.58 49.04 4.84
N ARG A 189 4.77 48.20 4.19
CA ARG A 189 5.25 47.14 3.27
C ARG A 189 4.44 47.10 1.97
N PRO A 190 4.45 48.18 1.16
CA PRO A 190 3.60 48.31 -0.04
C PRO A 190 3.82 47.20 -1.06
N ASN A 191 5.06 46.78 -1.29
CA ASN A 191 5.39 45.73 -2.25
C ASN A 191 4.83 44.37 -1.82
N LEU A 192 4.93 44.04 -0.52
CA LEU A 192 4.40 42.78 0.01
C LEU A 192 2.87 42.81 0.04
N HIS A 193 2.28 43.94 0.43
CA HIS A 193 0.83 44.14 0.38
C HIS A 193 0.28 43.85 -1.02
N ARG A 194 0.89 44.47 -2.05
CA ARG A 194 0.50 44.26 -3.45
C ARG A 194 0.69 42.80 -3.89
N ALA A 195 1.80 42.17 -3.49
CA ALA A 195 2.05 40.76 -3.81
C ALA A 195 0.98 39.84 -3.17
N VAL A 196 0.62 40.09 -1.90
CA VAL A 196 -0.43 39.34 -1.21
C VAL A 196 -1.78 39.52 -1.89
N GLN A 197 -2.15 40.75 -2.23
CA GLN A 197 -3.39 41.06 -2.95
C GLN A 197 -3.48 40.32 -4.29
N ASN A 198 -2.38 40.31 -5.05
CA ASN A 198 -2.35 39.71 -6.38
C ASN A 198 -2.34 38.17 -6.33
N TYR A 199 -1.54 37.60 -5.43
CA TYR A 199 -1.18 36.18 -5.51
C TYR A 199 -1.72 35.33 -4.36
N MET A 200 -1.93 35.87 -3.16
CA MET A 200 -2.24 35.07 -1.96
C MET A 200 -3.68 35.19 -1.47
N VAL A 201 -4.56 35.88 -2.18
CA VAL A 201 -6.00 35.95 -1.81
C VAL A 201 -6.75 34.75 -2.39
N HIS A 202 -7.38 33.94 -1.55
CA HIS A 202 -8.36 32.94 -2.00
C HIS A 202 -9.53 33.67 -2.67
N GLY A 203 -9.89 33.26 -3.90
CA GLY A 203 -10.89 33.98 -4.70
C GLY A 203 -12.22 34.18 -3.97
N PRO A 204 -13.01 35.21 -4.33
CA PRO A 204 -14.32 35.40 -3.70
C PRO A 204 -15.11 34.10 -3.85
N CYS A 205 -15.59 33.57 -2.72
CA CYS A 205 -16.35 32.33 -2.65
C CYS A 205 -17.36 32.42 -1.50
N GLY A 206 -18.18 31.38 -1.34
CA GLY A 206 -19.20 31.38 -0.30
C GLY A 206 -20.25 32.45 -0.60
N PRO A 207 -20.55 33.36 0.35
CA PRO A 207 -21.52 34.43 0.13
C PRO A 207 -21.17 35.35 -1.04
N TYR A 208 -19.87 35.57 -1.30
CA TYR A 208 -19.40 36.50 -2.33
C TYR A 208 -19.48 35.93 -3.75
N ASN A 209 -19.43 34.60 -3.90
CA ASN A 209 -19.60 33.93 -5.19
C ASN A 209 -19.90 32.44 -5.00
N LYS A 210 -21.16 32.05 -5.20
CA LYS A 210 -21.61 30.66 -5.09
C LYS A 210 -21.13 29.77 -6.25
N ASN A 211 -20.75 30.38 -7.38
CA ASN A 211 -20.31 29.68 -8.59
C ASN A 211 -18.79 29.47 -8.65
N SER A 212 -18.06 29.84 -7.59
CA SER A 212 -16.61 29.63 -7.55
C SER A 212 -16.28 28.14 -7.61
N PRO A 213 -15.23 27.72 -8.35
CA PRO A 213 -14.87 26.30 -8.51
C PRO A 213 -14.56 25.55 -7.20
N CYS A 214 -14.27 26.29 -6.13
CA CYS A 214 -14.03 25.73 -4.80
C CYS A 214 -15.33 25.39 -4.05
N MET A 215 -16.50 25.86 -4.49
CA MET A 215 -17.78 25.62 -3.82
C MET A 215 -18.24 24.19 -4.07
N LYS A 216 -18.54 23.46 -2.98
CA LYS A 216 -19.14 22.13 -2.99
C LYS A 216 -20.25 22.09 -1.95
N ASN A 217 -21.44 21.65 -2.34
CA ASN A 217 -22.61 21.56 -1.45
C ASN A 217 -22.88 22.86 -0.66
N GLY A 218 -22.80 24.02 -1.32
CA GLY A 218 -23.05 25.32 -0.71
C GLY A 218 -21.93 25.88 0.18
N SER A 219 -20.85 25.14 0.40
CA SER A 219 -19.69 25.57 1.22
C SER A 219 -18.38 25.53 0.45
N CYS A 220 -17.40 26.33 0.84
CA CYS A 220 -16.07 26.28 0.23
C CYS A 220 -15.35 24.98 0.65
N SER A 221 -14.95 24.16 -0.31
CA SER A 221 -14.18 22.92 -0.09
C SER A 221 -12.79 23.14 0.54
N LYS A 222 -12.32 24.38 0.60
CA LYS A 222 -11.09 24.79 1.28
C LYS A 222 -11.36 25.48 2.63
N PHE A 223 -12.62 25.50 3.08
CA PHE A 223 -13.09 26.07 4.34
C PHE A 223 -12.77 27.56 4.48
N TYR A 224 -13.01 28.33 3.41
CA TYR A 224 -12.97 29.79 3.43
C TYR A 224 -14.38 30.37 3.58
N PRO A 225 -14.56 31.48 4.32
CA PRO A 225 -13.55 32.21 5.09
C PRO A 225 -13.02 31.42 6.30
N LYS A 226 -11.75 31.61 6.66
CA LYS A 226 -11.16 31.07 7.88
C LYS A 226 -11.58 31.90 9.11
N GLU A 227 -11.32 31.41 10.31
CA GLU A 227 -11.59 32.17 11.55
C GLU A 227 -10.44 33.12 11.89
N PHE A 228 -10.75 34.23 12.56
CA PHE A 228 -9.75 35.10 13.17
C PHE A 228 -9.08 34.40 14.34
N ARG A 229 -7.76 34.59 14.48
CA ARG A 229 -6.95 33.99 15.55
C ARG A 229 -5.77 34.88 15.91
N GLN A 230 -5.55 35.11 17.19
CA GLN A 230 -4.45 35.95 17.68
C GLN A 230 -3.10 35.24 17.67
N ARG A 231 -3.07 33.90 17.62
CA ARG A 231 -1.84 33.10 17.50
C ARG A 231 -2.08 31.84 16.68
N THR A 232 -1.02 31.28 16.12
CA THR A 232 -1.08 29.96 15.48
C THR A 232 -1.31 28.87 16.52
N LEU A 233 -2.15 27.90 16.20
CA LEU A 233 -2.45 26.74 17.04
C LEU A 233 -2.28 25.47 16.21
N ILE A 234 -1.87 24.37 16.84
CA ILE A 234 -1.87 23.04 16.21
C ILE A 234 -3.05 22.29 16.82
N ASP A 235 -3.95 21.76 15.99
CA ASP A 235 -5.07 20.97 16.50
C ASP A 235 -4.66 19.53 16.84
N GLU A 236 -5.57 18.77 17.47
CA GLU A 236 -5.35 17.38 17.88
C GLU A 236 -4.97 16.45 16.70
N ALA A 237 -5.41 16.78 15.49
CA ALA A 237 -5.08 16.06 14.27
C ALA A 237 -3.73 16.48 13.67
N GLY A 238 -3.09 17.49 14.24
CA GLY A 238 -1.78 17.98 13.84
C GLY A 238 -1.78 19.05 12.75
N PHE A 239 -2.92 19.64 12.42
CA PHE A 239 -2.98 20.69 11.40
C PHE A 239 -2.78 22.08 12.00
N PRO A 240 -1.95 22.93 11.38
CA PRO A 240 -1.77 24.31 11.83
C PRO A 240 -3.00 25.16 11.49
N LYS A 241 -3.50 25.86 12.49
CA LYS A 241 -4.51 26.91 12.43
C LYS A 241 -3.80 28.25 12.57
N TYR A 242 -3.38 28.81 11.44
CA TYR A 242 -2.56 30.02 11.40
C TYR A 242 -3.18 31.24 12.05
N ARG A 243 -2.32 32.10 12.61
CA ARG A 243 -2.64 33.44 13.08
C ARG A 243 -3.27 34.29 11.97
N ARG A 244 -4.35 34.97 12.34
CA ARG A 244 -5.15 35.89 11.51
C ARG A 244 -5.70 36.98 12.43
N THR A 245 -4.90 37.99 12.72
CA THR A 245 -5.28 39.09 13.61
C THR A 245 -6.38 39.95 12.97
N ASP A 246 -7.46 40.17 13.71
CA ASP A 246 -8.51 41.09 13.28
C ASP A 246 -8.05 42.54 13.49
N ASN A 247 -7.47 43.11 12.45
CA ASN A 247 -6.94 44.47 12.42
C ASN A 247 -7.69 45.37 11.42
N GLY A 248 -8.85 44.91 10.92
CA GLY A 248 -9.66 45.65 9.94
C GLY A 248 -9.05 45.79 8.54
N ARG A 249 -7.86 45.24 8.27
CA ARG A 249 -7.23 45.33 6.93
C ARG A 249 -7.98 44.49 5.91
N THR A 250 -8.13 45.05 4.72
CA THR A 250 -8.81 44.40 3.60
C THR A 250 -8.03 44.56 2.30
N VAL A 251 -8.31 43.70 1.34
CA VAL A 251 -7.77 43.75 -0.02
C VAL A 251 -8.91 43.64 -1.03
N LYS A 252 -8.79 44.39 -2.13
CA LYS A 252 -9.76 44.32 -3.22
C LYS A 252 -9.35 43.24 -4.21
N LYS A 253 -10.24 42.27 -4.45
CA LYS A 253 -10.08 41.25 -5.48
C LYS A 253 -11.34 41.21 -6.35
N ARG A 254 -11.19 41.60 -7.62
CA ARG A 254 -12.31 41.91 -8.52
C ARG A 254 -13.18 43.01 -7.91
N GLU A 255 -14.48 42.80 -7.81
CA GLU A 255 -15.45 43.74 -7.21
C GLU A 255 -15.71 43.44 -5.73
N CYS A 256 -15.01 42.48 -5.13
CA CYS A 256 -15.18 42.11 -3.73
C CYS A 256 -14.07 42.69 -2.84
N VAL A 257 -14.45 43.19 -1.67
CA VAL A 257 -13.55 43.54 -0.58
C VAL A 257 -13.46 42.33 0.34
N LEU A 258 -12.26 41.77 0.48
CA LEU A 258 -12.00 40.57 1.27
C LEU A 258 -11.05 40.91 2.41
N ASP A 259 -11.34 40.40 3.60
CA ASP A 259 -10.48 40.54 4.77
C ASP A 259 -9.44 39.41 4.85
N ILE A 260 -8.64 39.45 5.91
CA ILE A 260 -7.58 38.49 6.20
C ILE A 260 -8.04 37.02 6.20
N LYS A 261 -9.34 36.73 6.43
CA LYS A 261 -9.85 35.35 6.48
C LYS A 261 -9.75 34.64 5.13
N PHE A 262 -9.53 35.37 4.04
CA PHE A 262 -9.33 34.85 2.69
C PHE A 262 -7.87 34.66 2.29
N ILE A 263 -6.90 35.03 3.13
CA ILE A 263 -5.49 34.93 2.76
C ILE A 263 -5.01 33.47 2.85
N VAL A 264 -4.31 33.03 1.82
CA VAL A 264 -3.63 31.73 1.75
C VAL A 264 -2.27 31.87 2.47
N PRO A 265 -1.87 30.91 3.32
CA PRO A 265 -0.58 30.98 4.02
C PRO A 265 0.62 31.12 3.07
N TYR A 266 1.58 31.97 3.41
CA TYR A 266 2.73 32.25 2.55
C TYR A 266 3.98 32.58 3.36
N ASN A 267 5.14 32.49 2.71
CA ASN A 267 6.39 33.06 3.20
C ASN A 267 6.64 34.40 2.49
N PRO A 268 6.86 35.52 3.21
CA PRO A 268 7.04 36.84 2.62
C PRO A 268 8.21 36.97 1.64
N GLU A 269 9.33 36.32 1.94
CA GLU A 269 10.56 36.39 1.13
C GLU A 269 10.38 35.65 -0.20
N LEU A 270 9.86 34.42 -0.14
CA LEU A 270 9.54 33.64 -1.35
C LEU A 270 8.53 34.36 -2.24
N LEU A 271 7.46 34.91 -1.64
CA LEU A 271 6.42 35.62 -2.37
C LEU A 271 6.97 36.83 -3.13
N LEU A 272 7.81 37.64 -2.48
CA LEU A 272 8.43 38.81 -3.10
C LEU A 272 9.44 38.44 -4.18
N LYS A 273 10.26 37.42 -3.93
CA LYS A 273 11.33 37.01 -4.85
C LYS A 273 10.79 36.43 -6.15
N PHE A 274 9.77 35.57 -6.07
CA PHE A 274 9.25 34.87 -7.24
C PHE A 274 8.01 35.51 -7.86
N GLY A 275 7.32 36.40 -7.15
CA GLY A 275 6.19 37.16 -7.69
C GLY A 275 5.10 36.28 -8.29
N CYS A 276 4.71 35.21 -7.61
CA CYS A 276 3.68 34.27 -8.04
C CYS A 276 2.95 33.66 -6.83
N HIS A 277 1.90 32.86 -7.07
CA HIS A 277 1.19 32.19 -5.99
C HIS A 277 2.05 31.06 -5.41
N ILE A 278 2.62 31.30 -4.22
CA ILE A 278 3.39 30.32 -3.44
C ILE A 278 2.68 30.09 -2.10
N ASN A 279 2.00 28.94 -1.95
CA ASN A 279 1.44 28.54 -0.67
C ASN A 279 2.51 27.78 0.13
N VAL A 280 2.67 28.12 1.41
CA VAL A 280 3.59 27.43 2.33
C VAL A 280 2.79 26.95 3.51
N GLU A 281 2.70 25.64 3.66
CA GLU A 281 1.98 24.98 4.75
C GLU A 281 2.98 24.24 5.65
N TYR A 282 2.74 24.26 6.95
CA TYR A 282 3.47 23.47 7.93
C TYR A 282 2.81 22.10 8.01
N THR A 283 3.63 21.05 7.93
CA THR A 283 3.14 19.68 7.94
C THR A 283 3.56 18.99 9.23
N CYS A 284 2.57 18.54 10.00
CA CYS A 284 2.80 17.76 11.21
C CYS A 284 2.34 16.28 11.01
N GLN A 285 2.82 15.41 11.90
CA GLN A 285 2.93 13.94 11.80
C GLN A 285 1.67 13.17 11.37
N THR A 286 1.92 11.90 10.98
CA THR A 286 1.00 10.76 10.67
C THR A 286 -0.18 11.03 9.73
N SER A 287 -1.14 11.89 10.09
CA SER A 287 -2.41 12.12 9.37
C SER A 287 -2.21 12.86 8.02
N SER A 288 -1.27 13.79 7.96
CA SER A 288 -0.93 14.57 6.74
C SER A 288 -0.30 13.72 5.64
N THR A 289 0.26 12.57 5.99
CA THR A 289 1.06 11.72 5.10
C THR A 289 0.25 11.21 3.91
N LYS A 290 -0.98 10.73 4.14
CA LYS A 290 -1.87 10.27 3.05
C LYS A 290 -2.26 11.42 2.13
N TYR A 291 -2.47 12.61 2.69
CA TYR A 291 -2.81 13.81 1.93
C TYR A 291 -1.62 14.29 1.09
N LEU A 292 -0.40 14.31 1.64
CA LEU A 292 0.81 14.72 0.94
C LEU A 292 1.22 13.70 -0.14
N PHE A 293 1.08 12.40 0.15
CA PHE A 293 1.33 11.35 -0.84
C PHE A 293 0.40 11.44 -2.05
N LYS A 294 -0.85 11.87 -1.85
CA LYS A 294 -1.78 12.14 -2.97
C LYS A 294 -1.21 13.15 -3.95
N TYR A 295 -0.50 14.20 -3.51
CA TYR A 295 0.04 15.23 -4.40
C TYR A 295 1.40 14.87 -5.01
N VAL A 296 2.18 14.00 -4.34
CA VAL A 296 3.45 13.47 -4.88
C VAL A 296 3.23 12.32 -5.88
N HIS A 297 2.14 11.57 -5.74
CA HIS A 297 1.81 10.41 -6.56
C HIS A 297 0.49 10.59 -7.31
N LYS A 298 0.11 11.84 -7.59
CA LYS A 298 -1.10 12.09 -8.39
C LYS A 298 -0.82 11.59 -9.81
N ASP A 299 -1.45 10.49 -10.19
CA ASP A 299 -1.43 10.02 -11.57
C ASP A 299 -2.05 11.05 -12.51
N ASN A 300 -1.70 10.95 -13.80
CA ASN A 300 -2.27 11.82 -14.83
C ASN A 300 -3.81 11.77 -14.80
N ASP A 301 -4.46 12.88 -15.11
CA ASP A 301 -5.92 12.91 -15.19
C ASP A 301 -6.38 11.91 -16.27
N ARG A 302 -7.14 10.89 -15.84
CA ARG A 302 -7.68 9.82 -16.69
C ARG A 302 -9.21 9.86 -16.70
N VAL A 303 -9.81 9.62 -17.86
CA VAL A 303 -11.25 9.33 -17.96
C VAL A 303 -11.43 7.82 -17.84
N THR A 304 -12.09 7.34 -16.78
CA THR A 304 -12.46 5.92 -16.67
C THR A 304 -13.67 5.66 -17.57
N THR A 305 -13.45 5.09 -18.75
CA THR A 305 -14.52 4.59 -19.62
C THR A 305 -14.43 3.07 -19.66
N THR A 306 -15.35 2.37 -19.00
CA THR A 306 -15.49 0.91 -19.13
C THR A 306 -16.13 0.60 -20.48
N LEU A 307 -15.31 0.36 -21.50
CA LEU A 307 -15.75 -0.34 -22.70
C LEU A 307 -15.87 -1.83 -22.35
N TYR A 308 -17.06 -2.25 -21.89
CA TYR A 308 -17.38 -3.67 -21.86
C TYR A 308 -17.35 -4.16 -23.32
N ASN A 309 -16.31 -4.91 -23.68
CA ASN A 309 -16.43 -5.82 -24.81
C ASN A 309 -17.46 -6.88 -24.39
N THR A 310 -18.69 -6.77 -24.87
CA THR A 310 -19.74 -7.77 -24.73
C THR A 310 -19.38 -9.01 -25.56
N GLY A 311 -18.49 -9.83 -25.04
CA GLY A 311 -18.05 -11.07 -25.66
C GLY A 311 -16.87 -11.66 -24.91
N ASP A 312 -17.14 -12.30 -23.78
CA ASP A 312 -16.53 -13.55 -23.29
C ASP A 312 -16.65 -13.66 -21.76
N LEU A 313 -17.68 -14.41 -21.33
CA LEU A 313 -17.94 -14.81 -19.95
C LEU A 313 -17.12 -16.07 -19.59
N SER A 314 -15.80 -15.99 -19.70
CA SER A 314 -14.92 -16.96 -19.06
C SER A 314 -14.03 -16.23 -18.07
N GLU A 315 -14.38 -16.32 -16.78
CA GLU A 315 -13.60 -15.83 -15.63
C GLU A 315 -12.30 -16.64 -15.45
N ALA A 316 -11.38 -16.54 -16.41
CA ALA A 316 -10.02 -17.03 -16.28
C ALA A 316 -9.06 -15.93 -16.76
N THR A 317 -8.44 -15.24 -15.80
CA THR A 317 -7.31 -14.31 -16.00
C THR A 317 -7.50 -13.31 -17.14
N GLN A 318 -8.31 -12.28 -16.91
CA GLN A 318 -8.36 -11.12 -17.79
C GLN A 318 -6.96 -10.45 -17.79
N VAL A 319 -6.20 -10.63 -18.87
CA VAL A 319 -4.89 -9.98 -19.03
C VAL A 319 -5.13 -8.48 -19.16
N VAL A 320 -4.78 -7.73 -18.11
CA VAL A 320 -4.89 -6.26 -18.12
C VAL A 320 -3.80 -5.69 -19.05
N ASP A 321 -4.19 -5.21 -20.24
CA ASP A 321 -3.27 -4.48 -21.13
C ASP A 321 -3.06 -3.05 -20.61
N GLU A 322 -2.11 -2.88 -19.69
CA GLU A 322 -1.78 -1.58 -19.10
C GLU A 322 -1.32 -0.56 -20.16
N ILE A 323 -0.74 -1.01 -21.28
CA ILE A 323 -0.32 -0.11 -22.37
C ILE A 323 -1.55 0.44 -23.09
N ARG A 324 -2.55 -0.41 -23.38
CA ARG A 324 -3.83 0.05 -23.97
C ARG A 324 -4.61 0.94 -22.99
N ASN A 325 -4.67 0.57 -21.72
CA ASN A 325 -5.26 1.42 -20.67
C ASN A 325 -4.53 2.77 -20.51
N TYR A 326 -3.24 2.83 -20.82
CA TYR A 326 -2.47 4.08 -20.84
C TYR A 326 -2.84 4.97 -22.04
N TYR A 327 -3.16 4.39 -23.21
CA TYR A 327 -3.58 5.12 -24.41
C TYR A 327 -5.03 5.64 -24.30
N ASP A 328 -5.97 4.80 -23.87
CA ASP A 328 -7.40 5.02 -24.12
C ASP A 328 -8.04 6.10 -23.22
N CYS A 329 -7.30 6.70 -22.27
CA CYS A 329 -7.88 7.50 -21.20
C CYS A 329 -7.13 8.78 -20.79
N ARG A 330 -5.96 9.11 -21.36
CA ARG A 330 -5.11 10.21 -20.84
C ARG A 330 -5.37 11.54 -21.52
N TYR A 331 -5.63 12.59 -20.71
CA TYR A 331 -5.58 13.98 -21.18
C TYR A 331 -4.13 14.48 -21.14
N ILE A 332 -3.63 15.04 -22.25
CA ILE A 332 -2.29 15.63 -22.35
C ILE A 332 -2.44 17.11 -22.70
N SER A 333 -1.86 17.98 -21.88
CA SER A 333 -1.84 19.41 -22.16
C SER A 333 -0.61 19.83 -22.98
N ALA A 334 -0.69 20.99 -23.64
CA ALA A 334 0.44 21.52 -24.42
C ALA A 334 1.70 21.76 -23.55
N CYS A 335 1.53 22.27 -22.33
CA CYS A 335 2.64 22.46 -21.39
C CYS A 335 3.22 21.12 -20.91
N GLU A 336 2.38 20.11 -20.67
CA GLU A 336 2.86 18.77 -20.32
C GLU A 336 3.69 18.18 -21.47
N ALA A 337 3.19 18.27 -22.70
CA ALA A 337 3.91 17.85 -23.89
C ALA A 337 5.26 18.55 -24.01
N VAL A 338 5.29 19.88 -23.85
CA VAL A 338 6.53 20.67 -23.85
C VAL A 338 7.49 20.23 -22.75
N TRP A 339 7.02 20.09 -21.51
CA TRP A 339 7.84 19.69 -20.36
C TRP A 339 8.54 18.36 -20.65
N ARG A 340 7.79 17.40 -21.18
CA ARG A 340 8.28 16.08 -21.56
C ARG A 340 9.23 16.13 -22.76
N LEU A 341 8.93 16.94 -23.78
CA LEU A 341 9.79 17.13 -24.95
C LEU A 341 11.13 17.78 -24.60
N PHE A 342 11.16 18.70 -23.63
CA PHE A 342 12.40 19.25 -23.10
C PHE A 342 13.17 18.28 -22.20
N GLY A 343 12.60 17.12 -21.88
CA GLY A 343 13.23 16.14 -20.99
C GLY A 343 13.29 16.60 -19.54
N TYR A 344 12.43 17.54 -19.14
CA TYR A 344 12.36 17.97 -17.74
C TYR A 344 11.74 16.88 -16.89
N GLU A 345 12.35 16.64 -15.72
CA GLU A 345 11.86 15.66 -14.76
C GLU A 345 10.49 16.08 -14.21
N ILE A 346 9.56 15.12 -14.09
CA ILE A 346 8.26 15.37 -13.45
C ILE A 346 8.38 15.26 -11.94
N GLN A 347 9.29 14.42 -11.46
CA GLN A 347 9.57 14.27 -10.05
C GLN A 347 11.08 14.33 -9.82
N GLU A 348 11.50 15.29 -9.02
CA GLU A 348 12.87 15.41 -8.55
C GLU A 348 12.92 15.15 -7.05
N LYS A 349 14.01 14.54 -6.59
CA LYS A 349 14.24 14.29 -5.17
C LYS A 349 15.71 14.37 -4.83
N GLU A 350 16.00 14.93 -3.67
CA GLU A 350 17.34 14.95 -3.11
C GLU A 350 17.25 14.68 -1.60
N PRO A 351 18.08 13.77 -1.04
CA PRO A 351 19.06 12.94 -1.72
C PRO A 351 18.40 11.82 -2.56
N PHE A 352 19.15 11.30 -3.52
CA PHE A 352 18.65 10.24 -4.38
C PHE A 352 18.38 8.97 -3.57
N VAL A 353 17.18 8.39 -3.71
CA VAL A 353 16.79 7.15 -3.02
C VAL A 353 16.90 5.99 -4.00
N ILE A 354 17.82 5.07 -3.71
CA ILE A 354 18.06 3.85 -4.50
C ILE A 354 17.26 2.71 -3.87
N ARG A 355 16.39 2.08 -4.66
CA ARG A 355 15.69 0.87 -4.23
C ARG A 355 16.66 -0.31 -4.32
N LEU A 356 16.83 -0.99 -3.20
CA LEU A 356 17.70 -2.15 -3.06
C LEU A 356 16.83 -3.42 -3.13
N PRO A 357 16.83 -4.14 -4.27
CA PRO A 357 16.21 -5.44 -4.34
C PRO A 357 17.04 -6.44 -3.52
N PHE A 358 16.37 -7.44 -2.98
CA PHE A 358 16.97 -8.62 -2.35
C PHE A 358 16.02 -9.79 -2.59
N HIS A 359 16.52 -10.99 -2.36
CA HIS A 359 15.82 -12.25 -2.58
C HIS A 359 16.39 -13.30 -1.62
N LEU A 360 15.68 -14.41 -1.43
CA LEU A 360 16.21 -15.58 -0.74
C LEU A 360 17.29 -16.26 -1.62
N GLU A 361 18.00 -17.21 -1.02
CA GLU A 361 19.03 -17.99 -1.71
C GLU A 361 18.42 -18.69 -2.93
N ASP A 362 19.10 -18.55 -4.09
CA ASP A 362 18.67 -19.05 -5.40
C ASP A 362 17.32 -18.53 -5.94
N GLU A 363 16.72 -17.53 -5.30
CA GLU A 363 15.45 -16.93 -5.73
C GLU A 363 15.60 -15.63 -6.53
N GLN A 364 16.79 -15.35 -7.09
CA GLN A 364 16.99 -14.19 -7.94
C GLN A 364 16.06 -14.21 -9.16
N HIS A 365 15.46 -13.06 -9.45
CA HIS A 365 14.68 -12.88 -10.67
C HIS A 365 15.61 -12.78 -11.88
N VAL A 366 15.37 -13.63 -12.88
CA VAL A 366 16.13 -13.65 -14.13
C VAL A 366 15.23 -13.20 -15.27
N VAL A 367 15.66 -12.18 -16.01
CA VAL A 367 14.95 -11.69 -17.20
C VAL A 367 15.44 -12.44 -18.44
N TYR A 368 14.53 -13.01 -19.21
CA TYR A 368 14.86 -13.73 -20.44
C TYR A 368 13.81 -13.55 -21.54
N GLY A 369 14.21 -13.88 -22.77
CA GLY A 369 13.31 -13.85 -23.94
C GLY A 369 12.76 -15.23 -24.28
N GLU A 370 11.62 -15.24 -24.96
CA GLU A 370 10.86 -16.45 -25.34
C GLU A 370 11.66 -17.48 -26.14
N THR A 371 12.64 -17.03 -26.93
CA THR A 371 13.52 -17.90 -27.73
C THR A 371 14.87 -18.18 -27.06
N SER A 372 15.07 -17.76 -25.81
CA SER A 372 16.34 -17.96 -25.11
C SER A 372 16.44 -19.40 -24.61
N ASN A 373 17.60 -20.03 -24.81
CA ASN A 373 17.88 -21.35 -24.25
C ASN A 373 18.01 -21.25 -22.72
N VAL A 374 17.39 -22.18 -21.98
CA VAL A 374 17.40 -22.20 -20.51
C VAL A 374 18.84 -22.28 -19.94
N ASN A 375 19.76 -22.99 -20.61
CA ASN A 375 21.18 -23.03 -20.20
C ASN A 375 21.84 -21.65 -20.29
N ASP A 376 21.67 -20.95 -21.41
CA ASP A 376 22.23 -19.61 -21.60
C ASP A 376 21.63 -18.60 -20.59
N ILE A 377 20.37 -18.81 -20.19
CA ILE A 377 19.70 -17.99 -19.17
C ILE A 377 20.33 -18.22 -17.79
N VAL A 378 20.57 -19.48 -17.42
CA VAL A 378 21.22 -19.87 -16.16
C VAL A 378 22.66 -19.34 -16.10
N GLU A 379 23.45 -19.52 -17.18
CA GLU A 379 24.82 -18.98 -17.26
C GLU A 379 24.84 -17.44 -17.19
N ARG A 380 23.85 -16.78 -17.80
CA ARG A 380 23.70 -15.32 -17.71
C ARG A 380 23.36 -14.86 -16.31
N ALA A 381 22.50 -15.59 -15.60
CA ALA A 381 22.14 -15.29 -14.22
C ALA A 381 23.34 -15.43 -13.25
N ILE A 382 24.24 -16.38 -13.53
CA ILE A 382 25.48 -16.57 -12.77
C ILE A 382 26.50 -15.46 -13.08
N SER A 383 26.64 -15.08 -14.35
CA SER A 383 27.61 -14.06 -14.79
C SER A 383 27.19 -12.63 -14.46
N HIS A 384 25.89 -12.31 -14.54
CA HIS A 384 25.34 -10.98 -14.24
C HIS A 384 24.74 -10.97 -12.84
N LYS A 385 25.59 -10.67 -11.85
CA LYS A 385 25.18 -10.61 -10.45
C LYS A 385 24.09 -9.56 -10.24
N SER A 386 23.04 -9.94 -9.50
CA SER A 386 22.06 -8.98 -9.00
C SER A 386 22.74 -7.93 -8.12
N MET A 387 22.11 -6.77 -7.93
CA MET A 387 22.60 -5.71 -7.03
C MET A 387 22.90 -6.25 -5.62
N PHE A 388 22.10 -7.21 -5.17
CA PHE A 388 22.23 -7.87 -3.87
C PHE A 388 23.43 -8.82 -3.80
N LEU A 389 23.61 -9.70 -4.78
CA LEU A 389 24.79 -10.57 -4.87
C LEU A 389 26.08 -9.76 -5.11
N GLY A 390 25.96 -8.63 -5.80
CA GLY A 390 27.02 -7.67 -5.97
C GLY A 390 27.49 -7.06 -4.65
N TRP A 391 26.60 -6.84 -3.68
CA TRP A 391 26.96 -6.34 -2.34
C TRP A 391 27.82 -7.36 -1.59
N MET A 392 27.42 -8.64 -1.60
CA MET A 392 28.22 -9.73 -1.03
C MET A 392 29.61 -9.81 -1.68
N ALA A 393 29.67 -9.73 -3.02
CA ALA A 393 30.94 -9.71 -3.75
C ALA A 393 31.80 -8.48 -3.43
N ALA A 394 31.18 -7.33 -3.19
CA ALA A 394 31.88 -6.12 -2.77
C ALA A 394 32.44 -6.24 -1.35
N ASN A 395 31.74 -6.91 -0.43
CA ASN A 395 32.24 -7.22 0.91
C ASN A 395 33.47 -8.15 0.88
N MET A 396 33.55 -9.05 -0.11
CA MET A 396 34.77 -9.84 -0.34
C MET A 396 35.93 -8.96 -0.83
N SER A 397 35.64 -8.04 -1.75
CA SER A 397 36.66 -7.27 -2.49
C SER A 397 37.18 -6.02 -1.76
N TYR A 398 36.33 -5.38 -0.96
CA TYR A 398 36.63 -4.10 -0.31
C TYR A 398 36.51 -4.23 1.21
N PRO A 399 37.61 -4.14 1.99
CA PRO A 399 37.54 -4.22 3.45
C PRO A 399 36.59 -3.20 4.08
N TYR A 400 36.57 -1.97 3.56
CA TYR A 400 35.65 -0.92 4.04
C TYR A 400 34.17 -1.21 3.77
N ALA A 401 33.84 -2.00 2.74
CA ALA A 401 32.45 -2.38 2.49
C ALA A 401 31.83 -3.14 3.68
N ARG A 402 32.66 -3.87 4.42
CA ARG A 402 32.24 -4.68 5.57
C ARG A 402 31.77 -3.86 6.77
N SER A 403 32.03 -2.54 6.80
CA SER A 403 31.53 -1.68 7.87
C SER A 403 30.10 -1.19 7.63
N LEU A 404 29.49 -1.50 6.49
CA LEU A 404 28.19 -0.99 6.07
C LEU A 404 27.16 -2.12 6.00
N THR A 405 25.92 -1.82 6.39
CA THR A 405 24.78 -2.70 6.07
C THR A 405 24.42 -2.58 4.59
N TYR A 406 23.60 -3.49 4.08
CA TYR A 406 23.16 -3.39 2.68
C TYR A 406 22.36 -2.10 2.44
N ALA A 407 21.52 -1.68 3.41
CA ALA A 407 20.75 -0.44 3.34
C ALA A 407 21.64 0.83 3.31
N GLU A 408 22.76 0.82 4.03
CA GLU A 408 23.73 1.92 4.07
C GLU A 408 24.64 1.95 2.83
N PHE A 409 24.76 0.85 2.09
CA PHE A 409 25.74 0.69 1.02
C PHE A 409 25.76 1.82 -0.02
N PRO A 410 24.60 2.30 -0.54
CA PRO A 410 24.56 3.35 -1.55
C PRO A 410 25.12 4.71 -1.09
N THR A 411 25.28 4.91 0.22
CA THR A 411 25.87 6.13 0.79
C THR A 411 27.36 6.23 0.46
N LYS A 412 28.05 5.09 0.31
CA LYS A 412 29.50 5.01 0.06
C LYS A 412 29.87 4.28 -1.23
N PHE A 413 28.95 3.56 -1.85
CA PHE A 413 29.17 2.85 -3.11
C PHE A 413 28.13 3.24 -4.18
N VAL A 414 28.49 3.05 -5.45
CA VAL A 414 27.64 3.25 -6.63
C VAL A 414 27.55 1.95 -7.40
N TRP A 415 26.34 1.51 -7.70
CA TRP A 415 26.07 0.38 -8.57
C TRP A 415 26.22 0.81 -10.03
N LYS A 416 26.93 0.01 -10.82
CA LYS A 416 27.05 0.18 -12.27
C LYS A 416 26.47 -1.02 -12.98
N ASP A 417 25.29 -0.86 -13.58
CA ASP A 417 24.55 -1.92 -14.28
C ASP A 417 25.39 -2.58 -15.38
N ASP A 418 26.08 -1.78 -16.22
CA ASP A 418 26.92 -2.26 -17.33
C ASP A 418 27.98 -3.28 -16.89
N SER A 419 28.46 -3.16 -15.66
CA SER A 419 29.48 -4.05 -15.09
C SER A 419 28.93 -5.00 -14.02
N SER A 420 27.65 -4.84 -13.66
CA SER A 420 26.97 -5.53 -12.55
C SER A 420 27.81 -5.55 -11.26
N LYS A 421 28.40 -4.40 -10.91
CA LYS A 421 29.34 -4.26 -9.78
C LYS A 421 29.15 -2.97 -9.01
N TRP A 422 29.48 -3.03 -7.72
CA TRP A 422 29.60 -1.86 -6.86
C TRP A 422 31.01 -1.29 -6.86
N PHE A 423 31.10 0.04 -6.93
CA PHE A 423 32.36 0.78 -6.83
C PHE A 423 32.29 1.83 -5.73
N PRO A 424 33.42 2.12 -5.04
CA PRO A 424 33.48 3.23 -4.10
C PRO A 424 33.00 4.54 -4.75
N ARG A 425 32.08 5.22 -4.07
CA ARG A 425 31.46 6.45 -4.52
C ARG A 425 32.48 7.58 -4.45
N LYS A 426 32.67 8.29 -5.58
CA LYS A 426 33.55 9.45 -5.66
C LYS A 426 32.84 10.78 -5.42
N LYS A 427 31.54 10.89 -5.75
CA LYS A 427 30.74 12.12 -5.64
C LYS A 427 29.27 11.81 -5.30
N GLY A 428 28.58 12.82 -4.74
CA GLY A 428 27.17 12.77 -4.40
C GLY A 428 26.87 11.95 -3.15
N PHE A 429 25.58 11.81 -2.84
CA PHE A 429 25.07 10.99 -1.73
C PHE A 429 23.76 10.34 -2.16
N ALA A 430 23.54 9.09 -1.73
CA ALA A 430 22.31 8.37 -2.00
C ALA A 430 21.92 7.53 -0.79
N ILE A 431 20.61 7.38 -0.58
CA ILE A 431 20.05 6.56 0.49
C ILE A 431 19.56 5.24 -0.11
N GLY A 432 20.01 4.12 0.45
CA GLY A 432 19.48 2.81 0.11
C GLY A 432 18.15 2.55 0.83
N ARG A 433 17.18 1.99 0.11
CA ARG A 433 15.92 1.52 0.69
C ARG A 433 15.63 0.12 0.19
N LEU A 434 15.62 -0.84 1.12
CA LEU A 434 15.24 -2.21 0.83
C LEU A 434 13.82 -2.28 0.31
N THR A 435 13.59 -3.15 -0.67
CA THR A 435 12.26 -3.43 -1.20
C THR A 435 11.30 -3.82 -0.07
N HIS A 436 10.07 -3.31 -0.11
CA HIS A 436 9.08 -3.62 0.91
C HIS A 436 8.64 -5.09 0.81
N VAL A 437 8.69 -5.76 1.95
CA VAL A 437 8.07 -7.07 2.16
C VAL A 437 6.96 -6.89 3.19
N PRO A 438 5.70 -7.31 2.90
CA PRO A 438 4.62 -7.29 3.88
C PRO A 438 5.01 -8.02 5.17
N ALA A 439 4.55 -7.57 6.33
CA ALA A 439 4.83 -8.19 7.63
C ALA A 439 4.07 -9.52 7.87
N ALA A 440 3.67 -10.22 6.80
CA ALA A 440 3.26 -11.61 6.95
C ALA A 440 4.52 -12.39 7.29
N ASN A 441 4.60 -12.99 8.49
CA ASN A 441 5.74 -13.73 9.03
C ASN A 441 6.39 -14.69 8.01
N THR A 442 7.26 -14.15 7.16
CA THR A 442 7.88 -14.81 6.00
C THR A 442 9.38 -14.63 6.10
N GLU A 443 10.15 -15.56 5.57
CA GLU A 443 11.61 -15.52 5.63
C GLU A 443 12.18 -14.26 4.95
N GLU A 444 11.53 -13.75 3.90
CA GLU A 444 11.88 -12.49 3.24
C GLU A 444 11.74 -11.28 4.18
N TYR A 445 10.74 -11.29 5.07
CA TYR A 445 10.55 -10.22 6.05
C TYR A 445 11.69 -10.22 7.08
N TYR A 446 12.03 -11.40 7.61
CA TYR A 446 13.12 -11.54 8.57
C TYR A 446 14.48 -11.24 7.95
N GLN A 447 14.74 -11.71 6.72
CA GLN A 447 15.93 -11.36 5.96
C GLN A 447 16.05 -9.85 5.79
N ARG A 448 14.94 -9.16 5.49
CA ARG A 448 14.92 -7.69 5.39
C ARG A 448 15.33 -7.00 6.69
N LEU A 449 14.91 -7.51 7.85
CA LEU A 449 15.34 -6.98 9.15
C LEU A 449 16.84 -7.15 9.32
N LEU A 450 17.35 -8.35 9.08
CA LEU A 450 18.79 -8.64 9.16
C LEU A 450 19.62 -7.77 8.22
N LEU A 451 19.15 -7.51 7.00
CA LEU A 451 19.86 -6.64 6.04
C LEU A 451 19.97 -5.16 6.48
N ASN A 452 19.19 -4.72 7.46
CA ASN A 452 19.34 -3.41 8.10
C ASN A 452 20.31 -3.42 9.29
N THR A 453 20.70 -4.60 9.79
CA THR A 453 21.46 -4.74 11.03
C THR A 453 22.83 -5.37 10.78
N GLN A 454 22.86 -6.47 10.04
CA GLN A 454 24.04 -7.25 9.71
C GLN A 454 24.95 -6.50 8.74
N ARG A 455 26.26 -6.64 8.95
CA ARG A 455 27.32 -5.95 8.19
C ARG A 455 28.33 -6.96 7.66
N GLY A 456 28.91 -6.64 6.51
CA GLY A 456 30.01 -7.43 5.94
C GLY A 456 29.67 -8.84 5.49
N CYS A 457 28.38 -9.19 5.35
CA CYS A 457 27.96 -10.50 4.86
C CYS A 457 28.51 -10.73 3.44
N THR A 458 29.21 -11.85 3.26
CA THR A 458 29.75 -12.33 1.98
C THR A 458 28.93 -13.47 1.39
N SER A 459 27.98 -14.01 2.15
CA SER A 459 27.10 -15.11 1.73
C SER A 459 25.69 -14.96 2.35
N PHE A 460 24.73 -15.79 1.90
CA PHE A 460 23.42 -15.91 2.55
C PHE A 460 23.53 -16.46 3.98
N GLN A 461 24.47 -17.37 4.20
CA GLN A 461 24.77 -17.93 5.51
C GLN A 461 25.27 -16.87 6.51
N ASP A 462 26.08 -15.92 6.05
CA ASP A 462 26.58 -14.83 6.89
C ASP A 462 25.44 -13.93 7.38
N ILE A 463 24.36 -13.77 6.60
CA ILE A 463 23.19 -12.94 6.99
C ILE A 463 22.50 -13.55 8.23
N ARG A 464 22.42 -14.88 8.31
CA ARG A 464 21.81 -15.62 9.41
C ARG A 464 22.83 -16.07 10.47
N THR A 465 24.05 -15.53 10.44
CA THR A 465 25.06 -15.79 11.46
C THR A 465 25.04 -14.68 12.51
N VAL A 466 24.88 -15.06 13.78
CA VAL A 466 24.86 -14.12 14.92
C VAL A 466 25.88 -14.62 15.94
N GLU A 467 26.82 -13.76 16.34
CA GLU A 467 27.89 -14.08 17.31
C GLU A 467 28.66 -15.39 17.00
N GLY A 468 28.87 -15.68 15.71
CA GLY A 468 29.57 -16.89 15.25
C GLY A 468 28.70 -18.16 15.16
N THR A 469 27.43 -18.09 15.56
CA THR A 469 26.46 -19.19 15.44
C THR A 469 25.62 -19.01 14.18
N ILE A 470 25.55 -20.05 13.34
CA ILE A 470 24.72 -20.06 12.13
C ILE A 470 23.34 -20.59 12.50
N TYR A 471 22.31 -19.79 12.28
CA TYR A 471 20.92 -20.16 12.56
C TYR A 471 20.27 -20.84 11.36
N ALA A 472 19.28 -21.72 11.64
CA ALA A 472 18.57 -22.45 10.59
C ALA A 472 17.76 -21.52 9.68
N THR A 473 17.07 -20.54 10.27
CA THR A 473 16.20 -19.58 9.57
C THR A 473 16.64 -18.14 9.81
N TYR A 474 16.21 -17.22 8.94
CA TYR A 474 16.41 -15.77 9.17
C TYR A 474 15.60 -15.30 10.38
N ARG A 475 14.45 -15.92 10.65
CA ARG A 475 13.66 -15.65 11.86
C ARG A 475 14.44 -15.92 13.14
N ASP A 476 15.09 -17.07 13.23
CA ASP A 476 15.85 -17.45 14.44
C ASP A 476 17.05 -16.52 14.65
N ALA A 477 17.71 -16.09 13.57
CA ALA A 477 18.76 -15.07 13.65
C ALA A 477 18.21 -13.70 14.10
N CYS A 478 17.01 -13.29 13.66
CA CYS A 478 16.36 -12.07 14.16
C CYS A 478 16.05 -12.17 15.66
N PHE A 479 15.58 -13.34 16.10
CA PHE A 479 15.30 -13.61 17.52
C PHE A 479 16.57 -13.51 18.36
N ALA A 480 17.66 -14.15 17.93
CA ALA A 480 18.95 -14.10 18.60
C ALA A 480 19.52 -12.67 18.73
N LEU A 481 19.25 -11.81 17.74
CA LEU A 481 19.61 -10.39 17.78
C LEU A 481 18.66 -9.50 18.60
N GLY A 482 17.58 -10.07 19.17
CA GLY A 482 16.57 -9.30 19.90
C GLY A 482 15.76 -8.34 19.01
N LEU A 483 15.65 -8.62 17.70
CA LEU A 483 14.90 -7.79 16.75
C LEU A 483 13.39 -8.09 16.76
N LEU A 484 12.98 -9.17 17.42
CA LEU A 484 11.58 -9.58 17.58
C LEU A 484 11.11 -9.22 19.00
N GLN A 485 9.89 -8.69 19.13
CA GLN A 485 9.28 -8.45 20.44
C GLN A 485 8.97 -9.78 21.13
N ASP A 486 9.17 -9.84 22.45
CA ASP A 486 8.71 -10.95 23.28
C ASP A 486 7.17 -10.94 23.29
N ASP A 487 6.56 -12.12 23.09
CA ASP A 487 5.10 -12.27 23.06
C ASP A 487 4.46 -12.23 24.46
N LYS A 488 5.25 -11.91 25.49
CA LYS A 488 4.80 -11.75 26.87
C LYS A 488 3.61 -10.80 27.01
N GLU A 489 3.62 -9.66 26.30
CA GLU A 489 2.51 -8.70 26.37
C GLU A 489 1.18 -9.33 25.88
N PHE A 490 1.23 -10.21 24.88
CA PHE A 490 0.04 -10.92 24.39
C PHE A 490 -0.42 -12.00 25.37
N ILE A 491 0.52 -12.71 25.98
CA ILE A 491 0.24 -13.70 27.03
C ILE A 491 -0.43 -13.02 28.23
N ASP A 492 0.13 -11.91 28.70
CA ASP A 492 -0.38 -11.13 29.82
C ASP A 492 -1.77 -10.55 29.49
N ALA A 493 -1.97 -10.03 28.27
CA ALA A 493 -3.28 -9.52 27.82
C ALA A 493 -4.37 -10.60 27.74
N ILE A 494 -4.04 -11.81 27.27
CA ILE A 494 -4.99 -12.94 27.22
C ILE A 494 -5.39 -13.36 28.64
N LYS A 495 -4.42 -13.45 29.55
CA LYS A 495 -4.64 -13.81 30.96
C LYS A 495 -5.42 -12.74 31.71
N GLU A 496 -5.18 -11.47 31.42
CA GLU A 496 -5.96 -10.37 31.98
C GLU A 496 -7.41 -10.43 31.47
N ALA A 497 -7.61 -10.62 30.15
CA ALA A 497 -8.94 -10.72 29.57
C ALA A 497 -9.75 -11.90 30.11
N SER A 498 -9.10 -13.05 30.37
CA SER A 498 -9.78 -14.23 30.91
C SER A 498 -10.28 -14.04 32.35
N SER A 499 -9.81 -13.04 33.08
CA SER A 499 -10.30 -12.75 34.43
C SER A 499 -11.72 -12.16 34.45
N TRP A 500 -12.17 -11.56 33.35
CA TRP A 500 -13.47 -10.89 33.27
C TRP A 500 -14.30 -11.25 32.03
N ALA A 501 -13.75 -11.93 31.03
CA ALA A 501 -14.43 -12.30 29.79
C ALA A 501 -14.64 -13.82 29.66
N SER A 502 -15.60 -14.23 28.80
CA SER A 502 -15.87 -15.64 28.53
C SER A 502 -14.78 -16.29 27.65
N GLY A 503 -14.59 -17.61 27.77
CA GLY A 503 -13.66 -18.36 26.91
C GLY A 503 -13.87 -18.12 25.40
N SER A 504 -15.13 -17.97 24.95
CA SER A 504 -15.46 -17.59 23.57
C SER A 504 -14.93 -16.21 23.15
N TYR A 505 -14.97 -15.23 24.06
CA TYR A 505 -14.40 -13.90 23.83
C TYR A 505 -12.88 -13.97 23.79
N VAL A 506 -12.26 -14.71 24.71
CA VAL A 506 -10.80 -14.87 24.79
C VAL A 506 -10.27 -15.58 23.53
N ARG A 507 -10.96 -16.60 23.00
CA ARG A 507 -10.63 -17.20 21.68
C ARG A 507 -10.72 -16.20 20.54
N ARG A 508 -11.75 -15.34 20.53
CA ARG A 508 -11.87 -14.30 19.51
C ARG A 508 -10.75 -13.26 19.62
N LEU A 509 -10.35 -12.88 20.83
CA LEU A 509 -9.19 -12.00 21.07
C LEU A 509 -7.91 -12.63 20.52
N PHE A 510 -7.67 -13.92 20.81
CA PHE A 510 -6.51 -14.64 20.27
C PHE A 510 -6.50 -14.67 18.74
N VAL A 511 -7.64 -14.89 18.08
CA VAL A 511 -7.77 -14.81 16.61
C VAL A 511 -7.47 -13.41 16.08
N ILE A 512 -7.91 -12.35 16.77
CA ILE A 512 -7.56 -10.96 16.41
C ILE A 512 -6.05 -10.74 16.52
N LEU A 513 -5.42 -11.24 17.59
CA LEU A 513 -3.97 -11.12 17.77
C LEU A 513 -3.20 -11.91 16.68
N LEU A 514 -3.63 -13.13 16.34
CA LEU A 514 -3.05 -13.92 15.24
C LEU A 514 -3.17 -13.18 13.90
N THR A 515 -4.36 -12.65 13.60
CA THR A 515 -4.62 -11.94 12.33
C THR A 515 -3.93 -10.58 12.24
N SER A 516 -3.53 -10.00 13.38
CA SER A 516 -2.77 -8.74 13.43
C SER A 516 -1.31 -8.87 12.98
N ASN A 517 -0.79 -10.10 12.83
CA ASN A 517 0.62 -10.40 12.52
C ASN A 517 1.64 -9.80 13.51
N ASN A 518 1.23 -9.46 14.74
CA ASN A 518 2.14 -8.93 15.76
C ASN A 518 2.69 -10.00 16.70
N ILE A 519 2.10 -11.20 16.72
CA ILE A 519 2.64 -12.34 17.49
C ILE A 519 3.83 -12.94 16.73
N SER A 520 4.97 -12.99 17.40
CA SER A 520 6.21 -13.58 16.88
C SER A 520 6.13 -15.11 16.88
N ARG A 521 5.74 -15.72 18.00
CA ARG A 521 5.66 -17.17 18.28
C ARG A 521 4.24 -17.57 18.71
N PRO A 522 3.30 -17.74 17.77
CA PRO A 522 1.92 -18.07 18.12
C PRO A 522 1.80 -19.40 18.87
N GLU A 523 2.70 -20.35 18.59
CA GLU A 523 2.79 -21.62 19.33
C GLU A 523 3.13 -21.43 20.81
N HIS A 524 4.02 -20.48 21.12
CA HIS A 524 4.40 -20.18 22.49
C HIS A 524 3.28 -19.49 23.25
N VAL A 525 2.55 -18.57 22.60
CA VAL A 525 1.37 -17.93 23.20
C VAL A 525 0.28 -18.97 23.46
N TRP A 526 0.02 -19.85 22.49
CA TRP A 526 -0.91 -20.97 22.64
C TRP A 526 -0.55 -21.86 23.84
N ASP A 527 0.70 -22.35 23.91
CA ASP A 527 1.16 -23.24 24.97
C ASP A 527 1.01 -22.63 26.37
N ARG A 528 1.08 -21.30 26.48
CA ARG A 528 0.97 -20.55 27.73
C ARG A 528 -0.45 -20.13 28.11
N CYS A 529 -1.41 -20.19 27.17
CA CYS A 529 -2.75 -19.62 27.32
C CYS A 529 -3.90 -20.57 26.96
N TRP A 530 -3.62 -21.83 26.60
CA TRP A 530 -4.67 -22.75 26.12
C TRP A 530 -5.74 -23.04 27.19
N HIS A 531 -5.41 -22.99 28.48
CA HIS A 531 -6.37 -23.16 29.57
C HIS A 531 -7.43 -22.04 29.56
N GLU A 532 -6.98 -20.79 29.47
CA GLU A 532 -7.83 -19.61 29.40
C GLU A 532 -8.67 -19.61 28.10
N LEU A 533 -8.10 -20.10 26.99
CA LEU A 533 -8.79 -20.24 25.71
C LEU A 533 -9.81 -21.37 25.69
N SER A 534 -9.78 -22.31 26.64
CA SER A 534 -10.62 -23.51 26.64
C SER A 534 -11.58 -23.63 27.83
N ASP A 535 -11.60 -22.62 28.72
CA ASP A 535 -12.33 -22.62 29.99
C ASP A 535 -13.82 -23.01 29.87
N ASP A 536 -14.50 -22.57 28.81
CA ASP A 536 -15.93 -22.85 28.58
C ASP A 536 -16.22 -24.17 27.84
N ILE A 537 -15.20 -24.87 27.32
CA ILE A 537 -15.39 -26.01 26.41
C ILE A 537 -16.08 -27.17 27.11
N LEU A 538 -15.56 -27.61 28.25
CA LEU A 538 -16.12 -28.75 28.99
C LEU A 538 -17.56 -28.47 29.43
N TYR A 539 -17.83 -27.25 29.91
CA TYR A 539 -19.18 -26.83 30.29
C TYR A 539 -20.14 -26.85 29.09
N ARG A 540 -19.72 -26.32 27.93
CA ARG A 540 -20.52 -26.38 26.71
C ARG A 540 -20.79 -27.80 26.26
N GLN A 541 -19.80 -28.71 26.34
CA GLN A 541 -20.01 -30.11 25.99
C GLN A 541 -20.98 -30.80 26.95
N ARG A 542 -20.88 -30.56 28.26
CA ARG A 542 -21.86 -31.03 29.26
C ARG A 542 -23.28 -30.56 28.94
N ALA A 543 -23.42 -29.28 28.59
CA ALA A 543 -24.71 -28.69 28.25
C ALA A 543 -25.29 -29.25 26.93
N VAL A 544 -24.46 -29.45 25.90
CA VAL A 544 -24.87 -30.02 24.61
C VAL A 544 -25.22 -31.51 24.74
N MET A 545 -24.49 -32.26 25.56
CA MET A 545 -24.71 -33.70 25.75
C MET A 545 -25.73 -34.02 26.86
N ASN A 546 -26.20 -33.00 27.60
CA ASN A 546 -27.05 -33.15 28.78
C ASN A 546 -26.49 -34.16 29.81
N MET A 547 -25.17 -34.15 30.00
CA MET A 547 -24.44 -35.04 30.91
C MET A 547 -23.63 -34.22 31.90
N SER A 548 -24.12 -34.07 33.14
CA SER A 548 -23.42 -33.29 34.18
C SER A 548 -22.06 -33.88 34.55
N GLU A 549 -21.93 -35.21 34.49
CA GLU A 549 -20.74 -35.96 34.90
C GLU A 549 -19.71 -36.15 33.78
N LEU A 550 -19.88 -35.53 32.61
CA LEU A 550 -18.92 -35.66 31.52
C LEU A 550 -17.55 -35.13 31.96
N THR A 551 -16.52 -35.93 31.75
CA THR A 551 -15.11 -35.55 31.91
C THR A 551 -14.42 -35.71 30.55
N MET A 552 -13.47 -34.84 30.25
CA MET A 552 -12.69 -34.85 29.01
C MET A 552 -11.22 -34.68 29.36
N SER A 553 -10.35 -35.33 28.60
CA SER A 553 -8.90 -35.14 28.70
C SER A 553 -8.48 -33.77 28.16
N ASP A 554 -7.33 -33.29 28.62
CA ASP A 554 -6.73 -32.04 28.14
C ASP A 554 -6.55 -32.02 26.63
N ASP A 555 -6.20 -33.16 26.02
CA ASP A 555 -6.02 -33.28 24.58
C ASP A 555 -7.36 -33.12 23.83
N GLU A 556 -8.44 -33.73 24.31
CA GLU A 556 -9.78 -33.55 23.73
C GLU A 556 -10.26 -32.09 23.84
N ILE A 557 -9.98 -31.44 24.98
CA ILE A 557 -10.31 -30.02 25.19
C ILE A 557 -9.50 -29.11 24.26
N LYS A 558 -8.20 -29.36 24.10
CA LYS A 558 -7.34 -28.62 23.16
C LYS A 558 -7.80 -28.77 21.71
N GLN A 559 -8.18 -29.98 21.31
CA GLN A 559 -8.68 -30.24 19.95
C GLN A 559 -9.96 -29.44 19.66
N LEU A 560 -10.95 -29.48 20.55
CA LEU A 560 -12.16 -28.68 20.41
C LEU A 560 -11.88 -27.17 20.43
N CYS A 561 -10.89 -26.72 21.21
CA CYS A 561 -10.48 -25.33 21.25
C CYS A 561 -9.89 -24.88 19.90
N LEU A 562 -8.99 -25.69 19.32
CA LEU A 562 -8.37 -25.42 18.02
C LEU A 562 -9.42 -25.40 16.89
N MET A 563 -10.42 -26.29 16.93
CA MET A 563 -11.54 -26.27 15.98
C MET A 563 -12.36 -24.97 16.06
N ASP A 564 -12.66 -24.49 17.27
CA ASP A 564 -13.36 -23.21 17.47
C ASP A 564 -12.53 -22.01 16.99
N ILE A 565 -11.21 -22.04 17.20
CA ILE A 565 -10.28 -21.03 16.69
C ILE A 565 -10.23 -21.04 15.16
N ASP A 566 -10.12 -22.22 14.54
CA ASP A 566 -10.06 -22.37 13.08
C ASP A 566 -11.37 -21.91 12.42
N LYS A 567 -12.51 -22.26 13.01
CA LYS A 567 -13.84 -21.76 12.59
C LYS A 567 -13.92 -20.23 12.66
N THR A 568 -13.36 -19.64 13.71
CA THR A 568 -13.34 -18.18 13.86
C THR A 568 -12.37 -17.53 12.85
N LEU A 569 -11.20 -18.12 12.60
CA LEU A 569 -10.25 -17.68 11.58
C LEU A 569 -10.86 -17.69 10.17
N TYR A 570 -11.75 -18.65 9.89
CA TYR A 570 -12.44 -18.73 8.61
C TYR A 570 -13.23 -17.45 8.28
N SER A 571 -13.80 -16.79 9.29
CA SER A 571 -14.49 -15.50 9.11
C SER A 571 -13.56 -14.34 8.70
N TYR A 572 -12.25 -14.51 8.87
CA TYR A 572 -11.19 -13.60 8.41
C TYR A 572 -10.51 -14.08 7.12
N GLY A 573 -11.03 -15.13 6.47
CA GLY A 573 -10.46 -15.71 5.26
C GLY A 573 -9.11 -16.40 5.47
N LYS A 574 -8.85 -16.88 6.70
CA LYS A 574 -7.64 -17.63 7.08
C LYS A 574 -7.99 -18.94 7.79
N THR A 575 -7.02 -19.80 7.96
CA THR A 575 -7.08 -21.07 8.72
C THR A 575 -5.84 -21.22 9.59
N LEU A 576 -5.82 -22.18 10.52
CA LEU A 576 -4.62 -22.53 11.28
C LEU A 576 -3.46 -22.99 10.39
N LYS A 577 -3.73 -23.50 9.18
CA LYS A 577 -2.70 -23.86 8.19
C LYS A 577 -1.89 -22.65 7.70
N ASP A 578 -2.45 -21.45 7.80
CA ASP A 578 -1.74 -20.20 7.46
C ASP A 578 -0.73 -19.77 8.54
N TYR A 579 -0.67 -20.48 9.66
CA TYR A 579 0.27 -20.24 10.77
C TYR A 579 1.07 -21.54 11.05
N PRO A 580 2.15 -21.83 10.29
CA PRO A 580 2.81 -23.14 10.29
C PRO A 580 3.34 -23.63 11.64
N SER A 581 3.61 -22.74 12.60
CA SER A 581 4.05 -23.13 13.94
C SER A 581 2.91 -23.51 14.89
N MET A 582 1.66 -23.15 14.58
CA MET A 582 0.50 -23.50 15.40
C MET A 582 0.14 -24.99 15.27
N PRO A 583 -0.32 -25.63 16.37
CA PRO A 583 -0.89 -26.97 16.28
C PRO A 583 -2.17 -26.95 15.44
N LEU A 584 -2.36 -28.00 14.64
CA LEU A 584 -3.57 -28.22 13.88
C LEU A 584 -4.49 -29.15 14.67
N ALA A 585 -5.81 -28.96 14.52
CA ALA A 585 -6.76 -29.96 14.99
C ALA A 585 -6.57 -31.24 14.15
N THR A 586 -6.47 -32.39 14.80
CA THR A 586 -6.51 -33.69 14.14
C THR A 586 -7.88 -33.83 13.47
N GLU A 587 -7.98 -34.49 12.31
CA GLU A 587 -9.27 -34.85 11.70
C GLU A 587 -10.03 -35.82 12.61
N VAL A 588 -10.64 -35.28 13.67
CA VAL A 588 -11.62 -36.00 14.49
C VAL A 588 -12.89 -36.03 13.65
N ASP A 589 -13.33 -37.24 13.37
CA ASP A 589 -14.49 -37.60 12.57
C ASP A 589 -15.64 -36.58 12.75
N ASN A 590 -16.06 -35.94 11.65
CA ASN A 590 -17.17 -34.97 11.59
C ASN A 590 -18.52 -35.58 12.07
N SER A 591 -18.54 -36.87 12.40
CA SER A 591 -19.64 -37.60 13.06
C SER A 591 -20.03 -37.05 14.43
N LEU A 592 -19.20 -36.22 15.08
CA LEU A 592 -19.58 -35.52 16.31
C LEU A 592 -20.42 -34.23 16.09
N LEU A 593 -20.55 -33.75 14.85
CA LEU A 593 -21.17 -32.44 14.54
C LEU A 593 -22.43 -32.51 13.66
N THR A 594 -22.88 -33.70 13.28
CA THR A 594 -24.05 -33.96 12.41
C THR A 594 -24.60 -35.34 12.80
N GLU A 595 -25.81 -35.60 13.29
CA GLU A 595 -27.13 -35.00 13.12
C GLU A 595 -27.99 -35.32 14.37
N ARG A 596 -28.65 -34.30 14.94
CA ARG A 596 -29.59 -34.43 16.06
C ARG A 596 -30.76 -35.40 15.76
N VAL A 597 -31.19 -35.48 14.50
CA VAL A 597 -32.36 -36.24 14.06
C VAL A 597 -32.12 -37.75 14.13
N ILE A 598 -30.94 -38.24 13.71
CA ILE A 598 -30.64 -39.68 13.75
C ILE A 598 -30.47 -40.19 15.18
N ARG A 599 -29.91 -39.39 16.10
CA ARG A 599 -29.80 -39.79 17.52
C ARG A 599 -31.12 -39.67 18.28
N GLU A 600 -31.99 -38.71 17.95
CA GLU A 600 -33.37 -38.68 18.44
C GLU A 600 -34.13 -39.96 18.01
N GLU A 601 -33.93 -40.42 16.76
CA GLU A 601 -34.51 -41.66 16.21
C GLU A 601 -33.79 -42.97 16.62
N LEU A 602 -32.71 -42.91 17.40
CA LEU A 602 -32.00 -44.11 17.89
C LEU A 602 -31.95 -44.20 19.42
N ASN A 603 -32.49 -43.19 20.12
CA ASN A 603 -32.49 -43.09 21.58
C ASN A 603 -33.82 -43.56 22.19
N PHE A 604 -34.20 -44.81 21.91
CA PHE A 604 -35.30 -45.47 22.60
C PHE A 604 -34.80 -46.46 23.64
N ASN A 605 -35.51 -46.54 24.76
CA ASN A 605 -35.26 -47.54 25.79
C ASN A 605 -35.62 -48.94 25.23
N ARG A 606 -34.59 -49.73 24.91
CA ARG A 606 -34.73 -51.06 24.30
C ARG A 606 -35.46 -52.04 25.21
N ASP A 607 -35.33 -51.92 26.52
CA ASP A 607 -35.98 -52.82 27.47
C ASP A 607 -37.47 -52.51 27.59
N ASP A 608 -37.84 -51.22 27.60
CA ASP A 608 -39.25 -50.80 27.58
C ASP A 608 -39.92 -51.14 26.24
N LEU A 609 -39.25 -50.93 25.11
CA LEU A 609 -39.77 -51.32 23.79
C LEU A 609 -39.95 -52.84 23.67
N LYS A 610 -39.02 -53.63 24.22
CA LYS A 610 -39.12 -55.10 24.22
C LYS A 610 -40.30 -55.57 25.07
N LYS A 611 -40.54 -54.92 26.22
CA LYS A 611 -41.70 -55.19 27.06
C LYS A 611 -43.01 -54.79 26.36
N ASN A 612 -43.07 -53.59 25.81
CA ASN A 612 -44.25 -53.09 25.08
C ASN A 612 -44.58 -53.97 23.87
N ALA A 613 -43.58 -54.41 23.10
CA ALA A 613 -43.78 -55.35 22.00
C ALA A 613 -44.34 -56.69 22.47
N SER A 614 -43.84 -57.23 23.58
CA SER A 614 -44.36 -58.47 24.18
C SER A 614 -45.81 -58.32 24.64
N ASP A 615 -46.13 -57.20 25.29
CA ASP A 615 -47.47 -56.91 25.80
C ASP A 615 -48.47 -56.67 24.64
N MET A 616 -48.04 -55.98 23.58
CA MET A 616 -48.87 -55.74 22.39
C MET A 616 -49.09 -57.02 21.57
N LEU A 617 -48.07 -57.86 21.39
CA LEU A 617 -48.23 -59.14 20.68
C LEU A 617 -49.11 -60.15 21.43
N ALA A 618 -49.27 -60.00 22.75
CA ALA A 618 -50.17 -60.83 23.54
C ALA A 618 -51.66 -60.54 23.25
N ILE A 619 -51.99 -59.32 22.82
CA ILE A 619 -53.36 -58.88 22.51
C ILE A 619 -53.59 -58.64 21.00
N ALA A 620 -52.57 -58.89 20.17
CA ALA A 620 -52.66 -58.76 18.72
C ALA A 620 -53.61 -59.80 18.11
N THR A 621 -54.36 -59.40 17.08
CA THR A 621 -55.17 -60.36 16.31
C THR A 621 -54.28 -61.30 15.49
N PRO A 622 -54.79 -62.47 15.07
CA PRO A 622 -54.03 -63.40 14.24
C PRO A 622 -53.45 -62.75 12.97
N GLU A 623 -54.18 -61.82 12.35
CA GLU A 623 -53.77 -61.12 11.13
C GLU A 623 -52.65 -60.10 11.40
N GLN A 624 -52.73 -59.36 12.51
CA GLN A 624 -51.68 -58.44 12.93
C GLN A 624 -50.40 -59.17 13.29
N ARG A 625 -50.51 -60.30 14.00
CA ARG A 625 -49.36 -61.12 14.38
C ARG A 625 -48.68 -61.75 13.17
N TYR A 626 -49.46 -62.22 12.20
CA TYR A 626 -48.93 -62.71 10.93
C TYR A 626 -48.13 -61.63 10.17
N ALA A 627 -48.65 -60.40 10.11
CA ALA A 627 -47.97 -59.29 9.46
C ALA A 627 -46.68 -58.90 10.20
N PHE A 628 -46.72 -58.81 11.54
CA PHE A 628 -45.56 -58.54 12.39
C PHE A 628 -44.45 -59.58 12.17
N ASP A 629 -44.78 -60.87 12.30
CA ASP A 629 -43.79 -61.96 12.19
C ASP A 629 -43.15 -61.98 10.80
N LYS A 630 -43.91 -61.68 9.74
CA LYS A 630 -43.38 -61.57 8.36
C LYS A 630 -42.39 -60.43 8.19
N ILE A 631 -42.71 -59.24 8.71
CA ILE A 631 -41.83 -58.06 8.62
C ILE A 631 -40.56 -58.30 9.44
N VAL A 632 -40.71 -58.77 10.68
CA VAL A 632 -39.59 -58.98 11.61
C VAL A 632 -38.67 -60.11 11.14
N THR A 633 -39.20 -61.17 10.54
CA THR A 633 -38.39 -62.24 9.94
C THR A 633 -37.56 -61.70 8.77
N ALA A 634 -38.15 -60.90 7.88
CA ALA A 634 -37.42 -60.30 6.76
C ALA A 634 -36.28 -59.38 7.22
N VAL A 635 -36.45 -58.69 8.35
CA VAL A 635 -35.41 -57.87 8.98
C VAL A 635 -34.31 -58.74 9.61
N TYR A 636 -34.66 -59.78 10.38
CA TYR A 636 -33.67 -60.63 11.04
C TYR A 636 -32.87 -61.52 10.08
N CYS A 637 -33.48 -61.92 8.97
CA CYS A 637 -32.82 -62.72 7.93
C CYS A 637 -32.10 -61.86 6.87
N ASP A 638 -32.15 -60.53 6.99
CA ASP A 638 -31.58 -59.55 6.04
C ASP A 638 -32.04 -59.77 4.59
N GLU A 639 -33.27 -60.29 4.43
CA GLU A 639 -33.86 -60.59 3.12
C GLU A 639 -34.43 -59.32 2.46
N GLY A 640 -34.69 -58.27 3.25
CA GLY A 640 -35.36 -57.05 2.81
C GLY A 640 -36.81 -57.28 2.37
N GLY A 641 -37.55 -56.19 2.08
CA GLY A 641 -38.92 -56.30 1.56
C GLY A 641 -39.71 -55.00 1.58
N PHE A 642 -40.76 -54.92 0.74
CA PHE A 642 -41.72 -53.81 0.74
C PHE A 642 -43.07 -54.30 1.25
N PHE A 643 -43.51 -53.78 2.40
CA PHE A 643 -44.73 -54.20 3.07
C PHE A 643 -45.75 -53.05 3.09
N SER A 644 -47.00 -53.34 2.72
CA SER A 644 -48.10 -52.38 2.78
C SER A 644 -49.22 -52.95 3.64
N VAL A 645 -49.48 -52.32 4.78
CA VAL A 645 -50.57 -52.70 5.68
C VAL A 645 -51.83 -51.92 5.31
N TYR A 646 -52.86 -52.62 4.83
CA TYR A 646 -54.12 -52.01 4.41
C TYR A 646 -55.32 -52.54 5.23
N GLY A 647 -56.26 -51.66 5.57
CA GLY A 647 -57.44 -52.00 6.37
C GLY A 647 -58.36 -50.79 6.59
N HIS A 648 -59.61 -51.03 6.98
CA HIS A 648 -60.61 -49.97 7.19
C HIS A 648 -60.38 -49.21 8.52
N GLY A 649 -60.95 -48.01 8.68
CA GLY A 649 -60.84 -47.25 9.93
C GLY A 649 -61.36 -48.07 11.14
N GLY A 650 -60.63 -48.08 12.25
CA GLY A 650 -61.01 -48.83 13.47
C GLY A 650 -60.50 -50.27 13.56
N THR A 651 -59.78 -50.79 12.56
CA THR A 651 -59.26 -52.18 12.56
C THR A 651 -57.86 -52.33 13.19
N GLY A 652 -57.42 -51.38 14.02
CA GLY A 652 -56.12 -51.47 14.71
C GLY A 652 -54.87 -51.35 13.82
N LYS A 653 -54.94 -50.62 12.69
CA LYS A 653 -53.75 -50.42 11.83
C LYS A 653 -52.61 -49.67 12.48
N THR A 654 -52.92 -48.74 13.39
CA THR A 654 -51.93 -47.96 14.15
C THR A 654 -51.36 -48.74 15.34
N PHE A 655 -51.96 -49.90 15.64
CA PHE A 655 -51.51 -50.78 16.72
C PHE A 655 -50.37 -51.70 16.25
N LEU A 656 -50.40 -52.12 14.99
CA LEU A 656 -49.28 -52.76 14.29
C LEU A 656 -48.27 -51.68 13.88
#